data_AF-A0A2N8U2A4-F1
#
_entry.id   AF-A0A2N8U2A4-F1
#
_cell.length_a   1.000
_cell.length_b   1.000
_cell.length_c   1.000
_cell.angle_alpha   90.00
_cell.angle_beta   90.00
_cell.angle_gamma   90.00
#
_symmetry.space_group_name_H-M   'P 1'
#
loop_
_entity.id
_entity.type
_entity.pdbx_description
1 polymer ?
#
loop_
_entity_poly.entity_id
_entity_poly.type
_entity_poly.pdbx_seq_one_letter_code
_entity_poly.pdbx_strand_id
1 'polypeptide(L)'
;MNEKIRLEDDFYESVNGEWLEKAQIPADKSSISSFYEIHNQSEKDLMKETADLIAEKNISRKRIKDPVLLNYALFADMAYDFKTREKLGVSPILPTLKAISALKNKEQLIEKYKYFRFRDIALPFEFGIIQDFKNVEEQVLCISGPNLLLPEKSYYDDKHPAKELLISKFKEMSLKLLKFYYSDEQKNEKIIDQALAFDSSLVEFSPSAEENADYVKLYNPYSISDVVTFSKNADLKAIAENLVNKNSKSITNVVDKLIVFYPKFLENIDKVFNDENFENIKSWMFLKTIIQYSSLLNDESRVIAGEFDRALTGQDSPMTKEKHAFYIAYNKFKIPFGTYFAKKTFSEKAKANVEQMVTKMIGIYRDRLLKNDWLSKSTKEKAAVKLDALGVHIGYPKEIQPFYEQMKISNKFFKRNNLLKNALDCTVVKNTWEFNQYLKPINRNYWSMSPAEINAYYNPFMNHIVFPAGILNKPFYSIEQSEATNYGGIGAVIAHEISHAFDNNGAQFDEKGNLNLWWSSKDYKAFQEKAKDMITLFDNKTTEYGKCNGTLTVSENIADAGGFSCALEAAMSNDANDIKDFFTSFAVIWKSKYKPESARLLLATDVHAPAKLRANIQIQNSDEFYKAFNVKSSDKMWLPKNKRVKIW
;
A
#
# COMPACT_ATOMS: atom_id res chain seq x y z
N MET A 1 23.57 4.92 21.53
CA MET A 1 24.37 5.48 20.41
C MET A 1 25.61 4.62 20.23
N ASN A 2 26.14 4.49 19.02
CA ASN A 2 27.39 3.78 18.77
C ASN A 2 28.58 4.75 18.82
N GLU A 3 29.37 4.69 19.89
CA GLU A 3 30.55 5.57 20.07
C GLU A 3 31.68 5.31 19.06
N LYS A 4 31.62 4.21 18.29
CA LYS A 4 32.64 3.88 17.28
C LYS A 4 32.50 4.68 15.99
N ILE A 5 31.34 5.28 15.74
CA ILE A 5 31.05 6.06 14.53
C ILE A 5 30.72 7.49 14.94
N ARG A 6 31.50 8.44 14.43
CA ARG A 6 31.30 9.87 14.67
C ARG A 6 29.98 10.35 14.05
N LEU A 7 29.26 11.21 14.76
CA LEU A 7 28.02 11.85 14.30
C LEU A 7 28.25 12.63 12.99
N GLU A 8 29.43 13.23 12.82
CA GLU A 8 29.78 13.99 11.62
C GLU A 8 30.16 13.09 10.43
N ASP A 9 30.40 11.80 10.65
CA ASP A 9 30.72 10.84 9.59
C ASP A 9 29.50 10.05 9.11
N ASP A 10 28.61 9.66 10.03
CA ASP A 10 27.35 8.99 9.71
C ASP A 10 26.36 9.15 10.87
N PHE A 11 25.44 10.11 10.74
CA PHE A 11 24.55 10.46 11.84
C PHE A 11 23.57 9.32 12.18
N TYR A 12 22.98 8.68 11.17
CA TYR A 12 22.09 7.53 11.34
C TYR A 12 22.77 6.37 12.09
N GLU A 13 23.97 5.96 11.66
CA GLU A 13 24.68 4.86 12.32
C GLU A 13 25.18 5.24 13.73
N SER A 14 25.59 6.48 13.93
CA SER A 14 26.02 6.95 15.25
C SER A 14 24.84 6.93 16.24
N VAL A 15 23.66 7.39 15.83
CA VAL A 15 22.45 7.39 16.67
C VAL A 15 21.92 5.96 16.88
N ASN A 16 21.77 5.19 15.80
CA ASN A 16 21.06 3.91 15.80
C ASN A 16 21.97 2.67 15.90
N GLY A 17 23.29 2.81 15.85
CA GLY A 17 24.21 1.68 15.65
C GLY A 17 24.11 0.58 16.70
N GLU A 18 23.94 0.95 17.98
CA GLU A 18 23.71 -0.04 19.05
C GLU A 18 22.41 -0.85 18.82
N TRP A 19 21.36 -0.18 18.34
CA TRP A 19 20.12 -0.86 17.99
C TRP A 19 20.30 -1.74 16.75
N LEU A 20 21.01 -1.27 15.72
CA LEU A 20 21.27 -2.05 14.49
C LEU A 20 22.06 -3.33 14.76
N GLU A 21 23.04 -3.27 15.67
CA GLU A 21 23.82 -4.41 16.13
C GLU A 21 22.95 -5.43 16.86
N LYS A 22 22.06 -4.97 17.77
CA LYS A 22 21.25 -5.85 18.64
C LYS A 22 19.93 -6.30 18.04
N ALA A 23 19.37 -5.56 17.09
CA ALA A 23 18.04 -5.82 16.54
C ALA A 23 18.00 -7.16 15.83
N GLN A 24 17.02 -7.98 16.20
CA GLN A 24 16.73 -9.27 15.58
C GLN A 24 15.46 -9.14 14.75
N ILE A 25 15.55 -9.52 13.47
CA ILE A 25 14.38 -9.62 12.60
C ILE A 25 13.62 -10.88 13.06
N PRO A 26 12.33 -10.77 13.45
CA PRO A 26 11.52 -11.94 13.79
C PRO A 26 11.49 -12.95 12.64
N ALA A 27 11.51 -14.24 12.95
CA ALA A 27 11.61 -15.30 11.93
C ALA A 27 10.43 -15.29 10.94
N ASP A 28 9.28 -14.74 11.31
CA ASP A 28 8.10 -14.60 10.45
C ASP A 28 8.01 -13.24 9.76
N LYS A 29 9.13 -12.51 9.68
CA LYS A 29 9.25 -11.18 9.08
C LYS A 29 10.51 -11.06 8.26
N SER A 30 10.53 -10.02 7.43
CA SER A 30 11.65 -9.70 6.57
C SER A 30 12.37 -8.41 6.94
N SER A 31 11.86 -7.69 7.94
CA SER A 31 12.49 -6.49 8.48
C SER A 31 12.06 -6.25 9.94
N ILE A 32 12.82 -5.39 10.61
CA ILE A 32 12.48 -4.77 11.90
C ILE A 32 12.83 -3.28 11.80
N SER A 33 11.99 -2.42 12.33
CA SER A 33 12.17 -0.95 12.30
C SER A 33 11.42 -0.29 13.45
N SER A 34 11.59 1.02 13.66
CA SER A 34 10.73 1.79 14.59
C SER A 34 9.25 1.57 14.34
N PHE A 35 8.82 1.58 13.07
CA PHE A 35 7.43 1.28 12.69
C PHE A 35 7.03 -0.14 13.11
N TYR A 36 7.89 -1.11 12.82
CA TYR A 36 7.59 -2.51 13.06
C TYR A 36 7.62 -2.90 14.56
N GLU A 37 8.42 -2.23 15.38
CA GLU A 37 8.42 -2.41 16.83
C GLU A 37 7.07 -2.05 17.47
N ILE A 38 6.49 -0.90 17.09
CA ILE A 38 5.15 -0.51 17.56
C ILE A 38 4.11 -1.47 17.00
N HIS A 39 4.23 -1.83 15.72
CA HIS A 39 3.34 -2.78 15.08
C HIS A 39 3.30 -4.11 15.84
N ASN A 40 4.45 -4.65 16.25
CA ASN A 40 4.52 -5.89 17.02
C ASN A 40 3.77 -5.81 18.35
N GLN A 41 3.86 -4.68 19.05
CA GLN A 41 3.13 -4.50 20.30
C GLN A 41 1.62 -4.37 20.04
N SER A 42 1.24 -3.53 19.08
CA SER A 42 -0.16 -3.35 18.65
C SER A 42 -0.78 -4.66 18.17
N GLU A 43 -0.06 -5.47 17.40
CA GLU A 43 -0.48 -6.79 16.92
C GLU A 43 -0.80 -7.73 18.09
N LYS A 44 0.06 -7.79 19.12
CA LYS A 44 -0.20 -8.59 20.32
C LYS A 44 -1.48 -8.15 21.05
N ASP A 45 -1.67 -6.84 21.18
CA ASP A 45 -2.82 -6.29 21.89
C ASP A 45 -4.12 -6.53 21.10
N LEU A 46 -4.09 -6.38 19.78
CA LEU A 46 -5.21 -6.70 18.87
C LEU A 46 -5.52 -8.21 18.86
N MET A 47 -4.51 -9.07 18.83
CA MET A 47 -4.68 -10.53 18.92
C MET A 47 -5.28 -10.94 20.26
N LYS A 48 -4.87 -10.30 21.36
CA LYS A 48 -5.47 -10.51 22.68
C LYS A 48 -6.93 -10.07 22.70
N GLU A 49 -7.24 -8.89 22.18
CA GLU A 49 -8.63 -8.41 22.08
C GLU A 49 -9.50 -9.35 21.23
N THR A 50 -8.94 -9.91 20.16
CA THR A 50 -9.60 -10.93 19.33
C THR A 50 -9.88 -12.20 20.14
N ALA A 51 -8.86 -12.70 20.86
CA ALA A 51 -8.99 -13.88 21.70
C ALA A 51 -10.07 -13.67 22.78
N ASP A 52 -10.11 -12.51 23.42
CA ASP A 52 -11.13 -12.16 24.42
C ASP A 52 -12.54 -12.15 23.79
N LEU A 53 -12.69 -11.61 22.57
CA LEU A 53 -13.97 -11.62 21.86
C LEU A 53 -14.47 -13.03 21.51
N ILE A 54 -13.58 -14.00 21.26
CA ILE A 54 -13.97 -15.36 20.87
C ILE A 54 -13.93 -16.40 22.02
N ALA A 55 -13.31 -16.08 23.17
CA ALA A 55 -13.07 -17.04 24.25
C ALA A 55 -14.34 -17.62 24.92
N GLU A 56 -15.44 -16.87 24.96
CA GLU A 56 -16.68 -17.33 25.58
C GLU A 56 -17.58 -18.00 24.54
N LYS A 57 -17.91 -19.28 24.74
CA LYS A 57 -18.68 -20.19 23.84
C LYS A 57 -20.05 -19.68 23.35
N ASN A 58 -20.44 -18.44 23.64
CA ASN A 58 -21.69 -17.78 23.25
C ASN A 58 -21.44 -16.44 22.53
N ILE A 59 -20.65 -16.45 21.45
CA ILE A 59 -20.53 -15.30 20.52
C ILE A 59 -21.94 -14.97 20.00
N SER A 60 -22.55 -13.92 20.56
CA SER A 60 -23.97 -13.62 20.37
C SER A 60 -24.25 -12.14 20.59
N ARG A 61 -25.41 -11.68 20.09
CA ARG A 61 -25.91 -10.32 20.29
C ARG A 61 -26.14 -9.92 21.74
N LYS A 62 -26.25 -10.90 22.66
CA LYS A 62 -26.35 -10.61 24.10
C LYS A 62 -25.05 -10.03 24.66
N ARG A 63 -23.89 -10.46 24.12
CA ARG A 63 -22.55 -10.05 24.54
C ARG A 63 -22.00 -8.94 23.67
N ILE A 64 -22.02 -9.12 22.35
CA ILE A 64 -21.50 -8.16 21.38
C ILE A 64 -22.68 -7.46 20.71
N LYS A 65 -22.99 -6.25 21.18
CA LYS A 65 -24.13 -5.45 20.70
C LYS A 65 -23.90 -4.87 19.31
N ASP A 66 -22.66 -4.50 19.00
CA ASP A 66 -22.27 -4.02 17.67
C ASP A 66 -22.36 -5.18 16.65
N PRO A 67 -23.22 -5.09 15.63
CA PRO A 67 -23.41 -6.17 14.68
C PRO A 67 -22.17 -6.41 13.80
N VAL A 68 -21.36 -5.40 13.49
CA VAL A 68 -20.13 -5.56 12.71
C VAL A 68 -19.07 -6.26 13.54
N LEU A 69 -18.90 -5.85 14.80
CA LEU A 69 -17.98 -6.51 15.72
C LEU A 69 -18.39 -7.96 16.01
N LEU A 70 -19.70 -8.25 16.06
CA LEU A 70 -20.20 -9.62 16.18
C LEU A 70 -19.82 -10.45 14.95
N ASN A 71 -19.96 -9.91 13.74
CA ASN A 71 -19.55 -10.60 12.52
C ASN A 71 -18.03 -10.82 12.48
N TYR A 72 -17.23 -9.83 12.90
CA TYR A 72 -15.80 -10.01 13.08
C TYR A 72 -15.48 -11.18 14.02
N ALA A 73 -16.08 -11.23 15.21
CA ALA A 73 -15.84 -12.30 16.18
C ALA A 73 -16.25 -13.69 15.64
N LEU A 74 -17.40 -13.78 14.95
CA LEU A 74 -17.82 -15.02 14.31
C LEU A 74 -16.86 -15.48 13.21
N PHE A 75 -16.32 -14.55 12.42
CA PHE A 75 -15.36 -14.89 11.37
C PHE A 75 -13.99 -15.26 11.93
N ALA A 76 -13.55 -14.56 13.00
CA ALA A 76 -12.35 -14.90 13.75
C ALA A 76 -12.45 -16.31 14.34
N ASP A 77 -13.54 -16.66 15.02
CA ASP A 77 -13.77 -18.01 15.56
C ASP A 77 -13.56 -19.10 14.50
N MET A 78 -14.12 -18.91 13.29
CA MET A 78 -13.90 -19.83 12.15
C MET A 78 -12.45 -19.85 11.65
N ALA A 79 -11.75 -18.71 11.67
CA ALA A 79 -10.37 -18.62 11.25
C ALA A 79 -9.43 -19.35 12.22
N TYR A 80 -9.72 -19.28 13.52
CA TYR A 80 -8.97 -19.93 14.60
C TYR A 80 -9.29 -21.43 14.75
N ASP A 81 -10.43 -21.91 14.25
CA ASP A 81 -10.79 -23.34 14.25
C ASP A 81 -9.99 -24.16 13.21
N PHE A 82 -8.68 -24.31 13.48
CA PHE A 82 -7.81 -25.15 12.67
C PHE A 82 -8.23 -26.62 12.68
N LYS A 83 -8.91 -27.11 13.72
CA LYS A 83 -9.41 -28.49 13.74
C LYS A 83 -10.41 -28.73 12.62
N THR A 84 -11.35 -27.81 12.41
CA THR A 84 -12.29 -27.89 11.28
C THR A 84 -11.60 -27.66 9.96
N ARG A 85 -10.64 -26.72 9.89
CA ARG A 85 -9.86 -26.46 8.66
C ARG A 85 -9.06 -27.67 8.21
N GLU A 86 -8.37 -28.37 9.12
CA GLU A 86 -7.66 -29.62 8.83
C GLU A 86 -8.61 -30.71 8.35
N LYS A 87 -9.77 -30.87 9.03
CA LYS A 87 -10.77 -31.86 8.63
C LYS A 87 -11.30 -31.62 7.20
N LEU A 88 -11.46 -30.36 6.81
CA LEU A 88 -11.93 -29.99 5.49
C LEU A 88 -10.82 -30.04 4.43
N GLY A 89 -9.56 -29.91 4.83
CA GLY A 89 -8.42 -29.86 3.92
C GLY A 89 -8.60 -28.78 2.87
N VAL A 90 -8.32 -29.12 1.61
CA VAL A 90 -8.54 -28.23 0.47
C VAL A 90 -9.95 -28.32 -0.14
N SER A 91 -10.82 -29.21 0.36
CA SER A 91 -12.15 -29.42 -0.26
C SER A 91 -13.03 -28.17 -0.40
N PRO A 92 -12.95 -27.13 0.48
CA PRO A 92 -13.73 -25.91 0.32
C PRO A 92 -13.55 -25.17 -1.01
N ILE A 93 -12.38 -25.24 -1.64
CA ILE A 93 -12.06 -24.47 -2.85
C ILE A 93 -12.55 -25.17 -4.13
N LEU A 94 -12.88 -26.47 -4.07
CA LEU A 94 -13.21 -27.28 -5.24
C LEU A 94 -14.35 -26.70 -6.11
N PRO A 95 -15.45 -26.13 -5.55
CA PRO A 95 -16.47 -25.49 -6.36
C PRO A 95 -15.95 -24.31 -7.18
N THR A 96 -15.05 -23.50 -6.60
CA THR A 96 -14.40 -22.37 -7.27
C THR A 96 -13.48 -22.86 -8.40
N LEU A 97 -12.66 -23.87 -8.13
CA LEU A 97 -11.78 -24.46 -9.14
C LEU A 97 -12.58 -25.11 -10.28
N LYS A 98 -13.69 -25.78 -9.97
CA LYS A 98 -14.59 -26.34 -10.98
C LYS A 98 -15.17 -25.26 -11.88
N ALA A 99 -15.46 -24.06 -11.36
CA ALA A 99 -15.96 -22.96 -12.18
C ALA A 99 -14.92 -22.49 -13.22
N ILE A 100 -13.63 -22.52 -12.88
CA ILE A 100 -12.50 -22.20 -13.77
C ILE A 100 -12.26 -23.35 -14.76
N SER A 101 -12.12 -24.58 -14.28
CA SER A 101 -11.84 -25.75 -15.12
C SER A 101 -12.96 -26.06 -16.11
N ALA A 102 -14.20 -25.63 -15.85
CA ALA A 102 -15.33 -25.78 -16.76
C ALA A 102 -15.31 -24.80 -17.94
N LEU A 103 -14.44 -23.79 -17.93
CA LEU A 103 -14.29 -22.85 -19.05
C LEU A 103 -13.66 -23.58 -20.24
N LYS A 104 -14.33 -23.51 -21.39
CA LYS A 104 -13.90 -24.15 -22.63
C LYS A 104 -13.23 -23.21 -23.61
N ASN A 105 -13.47 -21.91 -23.49
CA ASN A 105 -12.96 -20.86 -24.37
C ASN A 105 -13.06 -19.48 -23.71
N LYS A 106 -12.53 -18.48 -24.41
CA LYS A 106 -12.48 -17.09 -23.96
C LYS A 106 -13.87 -16.45 -23.84
N GLU A 107 -14.83 -16.87 -24.66
CA GLU A 107 -16.21 -16.39 -24.62
C GLU A 107 -16.89 -16.76 -23.30
N GLN A 108 -16.74 -18.01 -22.85
CA GLN A 108 -17.27 -18.44 -21.55
C GLN A 108 -16.60 -17.74 -20.36
N LEU A 109 -15.33 -17.35 -20.51
CA LEU A 109 -14.64 -16.53 -19.50
C LEU A 109 -15.26 -15.13 -19.43
N ILE A 110 -15.54 -14.50 -20.57
CA ILE A 110 -16.23 -13.21 -20.65
C ILE A 110 -17.64 -13.29 -20.04
N GLU A 111 -18.43 -14.32 -20.39
CA GLU A 111 -19.77 -14.54 -19.82
C GLU A 111 -19.75 -14.63 -18.29
N LYS A 112 -18.68 -15.19 -17.71
CA LYS A 112 -18.49 -15.34 -16.26
C LYS A 112 -17.62 -14.25 -15.64
N TYR A 113 -17.20 -13.24 -16.40
CA TYR A 113 -16.24 -12.24 -15.94
C TYR A 113 -16.67 -11.58 -14.62
N LYS A 114 -17.93 -11.12 -14.53
CA LYS A 114 -18.49 -10.53 -13.30
C LYS A 114 -18.47 -11.50 -12.11
N TYR A 115 -18.77 -12.79 -12.35
CA TYR A 115 -18.74 -13.80 -11.29
C TYR A 115 -17.34 -13.94 -10.68
N PHE A 116 -16.31 -13.98 -11.52
CA PHE A 116 -14.90 -14.07 -11.11
C PHE A 116 -14.42 -12.76 -10.48
N ARG A 117 -14.72 -11.62 -11.11
CA ARG A 117 -14.31 -10.29 -10.65
C ARG A 117 -14.86 -9.96 -9.27
N PHE A 118 -16.12 -10.30 -9.00
CA PHE A 118 -16.77 -10.05 -7.70
C PHE A 118 -16.32 -11.03 -6.61
N ARG A 119 -15.52 -12.03 -6.97
CA ARG A 119 -14.88 -12.97 -6.04
C ARG A 119 -13.37 -12.81 -6.02
N ASP A 120 -12.81 -11.71 -6.53
CA ASP A 120 -11.35 -11.51 -6.63
C ASP A 120 -10.61 -12.75 -7.18
N ILE A 121 -11.21 -13.45 -8.14
CA ILE A 121 -10.52 -14.51 -8.89
C ILE A 121 -9.74 -13.83 -10.00
N ALA A 122 -8.47 -14.19 -10.13
CA ALA A 122 -7.55 -13.59 -11.09
C ALA A 122 -8.13 -13.62 -12.52
N LEU A 123 -7.97 -12.52 -13.25
CA LEU A 123 -8.48 -12.32 -14.61
C LEU A 123 -7.36 -11.80 -15.53
N PRO A 124 -7.42 -12.08 -16.84
CA PRO A 124 -6.37 -11.68 -17.79
C PRO A 124 -6.34 -10.17 -18.07
N PHE A 125 -7.31 -9.42 -17.54
CA PHE A 125 -7.39 -7.96 -17.49
C PHE A 125 -8.39 -7.59 -16.39
N GLU A 126 -8.22 -6.44 -15.75
CA GLU A 126 -8.94 -6.09 -14.52
C GLU A 126 -9.69 -4.77 -14.66
N PHE A 127 -10.99 -4.79 -14.35
CA PHE A 127 -11.78 -3.58 -14.15
C PHE A 127 -11.80 -3.17 -12.69
N GLY A 128 -11.75 -1.86 -12.43
CA GLY A 128 -11.86 -1.28 -11.09
C GLY A 128 -12.70 -0.02 -11.08
N ILE A 129 -13.03 0.46 -9.88
CA ILE A 129 -13.64 1.78 -9.68
C ILE A 129 -12.62 2.68 -9.02
N ILE A 130 -12.40 3.85 -9.61
CA ILE A 130 -11.50 4.88 -9.10
C ILE A 130 -12.23 6.23 -9.04
N GLN A 131 -11.70 7.20 -8.31
CA GLN A 131 -12.12 8.59 -8.49
C GLN A 131 -11.66 9.08 -9.86
N ASP A 132 -12.48 9.87 -10.54
CA ASP A 132 -12.05 10.50 -11.78
C ASP A 132 -11.09 11.64 -11.45
N PHE A 133 -9.85 11.56 -11.97
CA PHE A 133 -8.83 12.54 -11.64
C PHE A 133 -9.21 13.94 -12.11
N LYS A 134 -10.02 14.09 -13.17
CA LYS A 134 -10.45 15.43 -13.64
C LYS A 134 -11.78 15.91 -13.04
N ASN A 135 -12.52 15.01 -12.41
CA ASN A 135 -13.80 15.31 -11.76
C ASN A 135 -13.98 14.43 -10.53
N VAL A 136 -13.35 14.80 -9.42
CA VAL A 136 -13.33 13.97 -8.19
C VAL A 136 -14.70 13.78 -7.52
N GLU A 137 -15.72 14.53 -7.93
CA GLU A 137 -17.11 14.34 -7.51
C GLU A 137 -17.76 13.11 -8.18
N GLU A 138 -17.05 12.43 -9.09
CA GLU A 138 -17.48 11.20 -9.73
C GLU A 138 -16.46 10.08 -9.58
N GLN A 139 -16.97 8.87 -9.39
CA GLN A 139 -16.19 7.65 -9.51
C GLN A 139 -16.44 6.97 -10.85
N VAL A 140 -15.37 6.60 -11.54
CA VAL A 140 -15.39 6.04 -12.91
C VAL A 140 -14.77 4.65 -12.94
N LEU A 141 -15.02 3.94 -14.05
CA LEU A 141 -14.38 2.65 -14.29
C LEU A 141 -12.97 2.85 -14.84
N CYS A 142 -12.04 2.05 -14.35
CA CYS A 142 -10.72 1.87 -14.95
C CYS A 142 -10.53 0.45 -15.47
N ILE A 143 -9.56 0.27 -16.37
CA ILE A 143 -9.09 -1.02 -16.86
C ILE A 143 -7.56 -1.07 -16.89
N SER A 144 -7.01 -2.21 -16.45
CA SER A 144 -5.58 -2.51 -16.48
C SER A 144 -5.30 -3.96 -16.90
N GLY A 145 -4.02 -4.24 -17.14
CA GLY A 145 -3.52 -5.63 -17.18
C GLY A 145 -3.30 -6.20 -15.77
N PRO A 146 -3.14 -7.53 -15.66
CA PRO A 146 -2.83 -8.19 -14.40
C PRO A 146 -1.37 -7.94 -13.98
N ASN A 147 -1.10 -8.13 -12.69
CA ASN A 147 0.27 -8.06 -12.16
C ASN A 147 1.11 -9.28 -12.57
N LEU A 148 2.39 -9.03 -12.80
CA LEU A 148 3.41 -10.04 -13.05
C LEU A 148 3.65 -10.94 -11.81
N LEU A 149 4.18 -12.14 -12.05
CA LEU A 149 4.65 -13.06 -11.01
C LEU A 149 5.89 -12.52 -10.28
N LEU A 150 6.91 -12.12 -11.04
CA LEU A 150 8.10 -11.50 -10.44
C LEU A 150 7.81 -10.03 -10.13
N PRO A 151 8.48 -9.45 -9.12
CA PRO A 151 8.07 -8.20 -8.51
C PRO A 151 7.99 -7.00 -9.47
N GLU A 152 8.89 -6.98 -10.45
CA GLU A 152 8.91 -5.97 -11.49
C GLU A 152 9.59 -6.52 -12.76
N LYS A 153 9.37 -5.84 -13.88
CA LYS A 153 9.71 -6.31 -15.23
C LYS A 153 11.19 -6.67 -15.42
N SER A 154 12.11 -5.94 -14.79
CA SER A 154 13.56 -6.17 -14.83
C SER A 154 13.95 -7.54 -14.27
N TYR A 155 13.15 -8.15 -13.39
CA TYR A 155 13.42 -9.49 -12.87
C TYR A 155 13.27 -10.58 -13.95
N TYR A 156 12.65 -10.26 -15.08
CA TYR A 156 12.53 -11.16 -16.22
C TYR A 156 13.72 -11.10 -17.18
N ASP A 157 14.73 -10.23 -16.96
CA ASP A 157 15.98 -10.27 -17.71
C ASP A 157 16.75 -11.57 -17.39
N ASP A 158 17.25 -12.27 -18.41
CA ASP A 158 18.02 -13.51 -18.24
C ASP A 158 19.30 -13.33 -17.43
N LYS A 159 19.83 -12.10 -17.36
CA LYS A 159 21.00 -11.73 -16.55
C LYS A 159 20.64 -11.34 -15.12
N HIS A 160 19.35 -11.26 -14.77
CA HIS A 160 18.94 -10.88 -13.43
C HIS A 160 19.26 -12.01 -12.44
N PRO A 161 20.07 -11.76 -11.39
CA PRO A 161 20.62 -12.83 -10.54
C PRO A 161 19.56 -13.58 -9.73
N ALA A 162 18.37 -13.00 -9.53
CA ALA A 162 17.28 -13.64 -8.79
C ALA A 162 16.29 -14.42 -9.67
N LYS A 163 16.34 -14.29 -11.01
CA LYS A 163 15.30 -14.83 -11.90
C LYS A 163 15.17 -16.35 -11.77
N GLU A 164 16.26 -17.08 -12.01
CA GLU A 164 16.26 -18.55 -12.00
C GLU A 164 15.83 -19.10 -10.64
N LEU A 165 16.34 -18.52 -9.56
CA LEU A 165 16.00 -18.91 -8.19
C LEU A 165 14.50 -18.74 -7.91
N LEU A 166 13.94 -17.57 -8.22
CA LEU A 166 12.53 -17.26 -7.93
C LEU A 166 11.58 -18.08 -8.80
N ILE A 167 11.88 -18.26 -10.09
CA ILE A 167 11.09 -19.13 -10.97
C ILE A 167 11.13 -20.58 -10.47
N SER A 168 12.31 -21.08 -10.06
CA SER A 168 12.43 -22.42 -9.48
C SER A 168 11.57 -22.56 -8.22
N LYS A 169 11.64 -21.60 -7.29
CA LYS A 169 10.83 -21.59 -6.06
C LYS A 169 9.34 -21.55 -6.35
N PHE A 170 8.92 -20.78 -7.35
CA PHE A 170 7.53 -20.76 -7.78
C PHE A 170 7.08 -22.12 -8.32
N LYS A 171 7.89 -22.78 -9.17
CA LYS A 171 7.59 -24.12 -9.69
C LYS A 171 7.48 -25.16 -8.57
N GLU A 172 8.44 -25.19 -7.66
CA GLU A 172 8.46 -26.10 -6.50
C GLU A 172 7.20 -25.95 -5.64
N MET A 173 6.88 -24.71 -5.24
CA MET A 173 5.67 -24.39 -4.48
C MET A 173 4.41 -24.83 -5.22
N SER A 174 4.32 -24.51 -6.51
CA SER A 174 3.14 -24.80 -7.33
C SER A 174 2.90 -26.29 -7.49
N LEU A 175 3.96 -27.09 -7.67
CA LEU A 175 3.87 -28.56 -7.73
C LEU A 175 3.32 -29.12 -6.42
N LYS A 176 3.82 -28.67 -5.27
CA LYS A 176 3.33 -29.09 -3.95
C LYS A 176 1.84 -28.77 -3.77
N LEU A 177 1.40 -27.57 -4.18
CA LEU A 177 -0.01 -27.18 -4.10
C LEU A 177 -0.89 -28.01 -5.05
N LEU A 178 -0.46 -28.24 -6.28
CA LEU A 178 -1.24 -28.97 -7.27
C LEU A 178 -1.46 -30.44 -6.89
N LYS A 179 -0.54 -31.05 -6.13
CA LYS A 179 -0.67 -32.42 -5.60
C LYS A 179 -1.89 -32.62 -4.67
N PHE A 180 -2.44 -31.56 -4.08
CA PHE A 180 -3.70 -31.66 -3.33
C PHE A 180 -4.93 -31.86 -4.23
N TYR A 181 -4.83 -31.57 -5.52
CA TYR A 181 -5.97 -31.54 -6.46
C TYR A 181 -5.85 -32.59 -7.56
N TYR A 182 -4.63 -32.91 -8.00
CA TYR A 182 -4.36 -33.90 -9.04
C TYR A 182 -3.18 -34.79 -8.66
N SER A 183 -3.36 -36.10 -8.82
CA SER A 183 -2.30 -37.11 -8.64
C SER A 183 -1.38 -37.26 -9.86
N ASP A 184 -1.75 -36.67 -11.00
CA ASP A 184 -1.01 -36.74 -12.25
C ASP A 184 0.07 -35.65 -12.29
N GLU A 185 1.34 -36.07 -12.20
CA GLU A 185 2.49 -35.15 -12.18
C GLU A 185 2.68 -34.42 -13.52
N GLN A 186 2.48 -35.09 -14.66
CA GLN A 186 2.61 -34.47 -15.98
C GLN A 186 1.56 -33.38 -16.18
N LYS A 187 0.34 -33.61 -15.69
CA LYS A 187 -0.71 -32.59 -15.69
C LYS A 187 -0.31 -31.38 -14.83
N ASN A 188 0.29 -31.61 -13.66
CA ASN A 188 0.70 -30.53 -12.77
C ASN A 188 1.82 -29.68 -13.38
N GLU A 189 2.84 -30.31 -13.97
CA GLU A 189 3.91 -29.63 -14.70
C GLU A 189 3.36 -28.80 -15.86
N LYS A 190 2.44 -29.37 -16.64
CA LYS A 190 1.79 -28.66 -17.74
C LYS A 190 1.04 -27.40 -17.28
N ILE A 191 0.29 -27.47 -16.17
CA ILE A 191 -0.41 -26.29 -15.63
C ILE A 191 0.58 -25.19 -15.26
N ILE A 192 1.73 -25.54 -14.67
CA ILE A 192 2.75 -24.59 -14.23
C ILE A 192 3.43 -23.93 -15.44
N ASP A 193 3.85 -24.72 -16.42
CA ASP A 193 4.51 -24.19 -17.62
C ASP A 193 3.56 -23.30 -18.43
N GLN A 194 2.30 -23.69 -18.54
CA GLN A 194 1.25 -22.86 -19.15
C GLN A 194 1.03 -21.54 -18.39
N ALA A 195 1.01 -21.58 -17.05
CA ALA A 195 0.86 -20.38 -16.23
C ALA A 195 2.05 -19.43 -16.38
N LEU A 196 3.27 -19.95 -16.42
CA LEU A 196 4.50 -19.18 -16.63
C LEU A 196 4.60 -18.61 -18.06
N ALA A 197 4.11 -19.35 -19.06
CA ALA A 197 4.04 -18.87 -20.44
C ALA A 197 3.08 -17.67 -20.56
N PHE A 198 1.90 -17.75 -19.93
CA PHE A 198 0.99 -16.61 -19.88
C PHE A 198 1.63 -15.42 -19.17
N ASP A 199 2.19 -15.62 -17.98
CA ASP A 199 2.84 -14.57 -17.20
C ASP A 199 3.97 -13.89 -17.98
N SER A 200 4.82 -14.66 -18.66
CA SER A 200 5.90 -14.14 -19.51
C SER A 200 5.38 -13.31 -20.68
N SER A 201 4.20 -13.65 -21.23
CA SER A 201 3.59 -12.89 -22.34
C SER A 201 3.13 -11.48 -21.93
N LEU A 202 2.97 -11.22 -20.63
CA LEU A 202 2.57 -9.91 -20.10
C LEU A 202 3.75 -8.93 -20.00
N VAL A 203 4.98 -9.45 -19.88
CA VAL A 203 6.19 -8.69 -19.54
C VAL A 203 6.41 -7.53 -20.51
N GLU A 204 6.29 -7.76 -21.82
CA GLU A 204 6.51 -6.74 -22.84
C GLU A 204 5.62 -5.50 -22.65
N PHE A 205 4.38 -5.71 -22.21
CA PHE A 205 3.33 -4.70 -22.11
C PHE A 205 3.09 -4.18 -20.68
N SER A 206 3.78 -4.75 -19.69
CA SER A 206 3.71 -4.32 -18.29
C SER A 206 4.57 -3.07 -18.04
N PRO A 207 4.12 -2.18 -17.13
CA PRO A 207 4.91 -1.02 -16.71
C PRO A 207 6.11 -1.44 -15.84
N SER A 208 7.14 -0.60 -15.84
CA SER A 208 8.23 -0.60 -14.86
C SER A 208 7.77 0.00 -13.52
N ALA A 209 8.58 -0.19 -12.47
CA ALA A 209 8.33 0.44 -11.16
C ALA A 209 8.31 1.98 -11.26
N GLU A 210 9.18 2.59 -12.07
CA GLU A 210 9.20 4.04 -12.30
C GLU A 210 7.92 4.54 -12.98
N GLU A 211 7.42 3.83 -14.00
CA GLU A 211 6.16 4.19 -14.66
C GLU A 211 4.97 4.08 -13.71
N ASN A 212 4.97 3.09 -12.80
CA ASN A 212 3.93 2.97 -11.78
C ASN A 212 3.99 4.07 -10.71
N ALA A 213 5.17 4.60 -10.40
CA ALA A 213 5.37 5.67 -9.43
C ALA A 213 4.84 7.03 -9.91
N ASP A 214 4.77 7.24 -11.24
CA ASP A 214 4.13 8.41 -11.86
C ASP A 214 2.64 8.14 -12.12
N TYR A 215 1.87 8.04 -11.02
CA TYR A 215 0.45 7.67 -11.09
C TYR A 215 -0.41 8.68 -11.86
N VAL A 216 0.06 9.92 -12.05
CA VAL A 216 -0.62 10.91 -12.90
C VAL A 216 -0.61 10.46 -14.37
N LYS A 217 0.49 9.89 -14.86
CA LYS A 217 0.58 9.35 -16.23
C LYS A 217 -0.25 8.08 -16.45
N LEU A 218 -0.66 7.40 -15.38
CA LEU A 218 -1.57 6.25 -15.49
C LEU A 218 -3.01 6.68 -15.82
N TYR A 219 -3.35 7.97 -15.71
CA TYR A 219 -4.67 8.47 -16.06
C TYR A 219 -4.81 8.74 -17.56
N ASN A 220 -5.24 7.73 -18.32
CA ASN A 220 -5.48 7.85 -19.76
C ASN A 220 -6.98 7.63 -20.05
N PRO A 221 -7.81 8.69 -20.10
CA PRO A 221 -9.23 8.57 -20.39
C PRO A 221 -9.46 8.29 -21.88
N TYR A 222 -10.21 7.23 -22.18
CA TYR A 222 -10.68 6.90 -23.53
C TYR A 222 -12.20 6.92 -23.56
N SER A 223 -12.77 7.33 -24.70
CA SER A 223 -14.21 7.12 -24.94
C SER A 223 -14.48 5.61 -25.03
N ILE A 224 -15.68 5.18 -24.64
CA ILE A 224 -16.03 3.77 -24.75
C ILE A 224 -15.98 3.28 -26.22
N SER A 225 -16.25 4.18 -27.18
CA SER A 225 -16.13 3.92 -28.61
C SER A 225 -14.69 3.68 -29.06
N ASP A 226 -13.70 4.29 -28.43
CA ASP A 226 -12.28 4.01 -28.73
C ASP A 226 -11.87 2.67 -28.09
N VAL A 227 -12.33 2.40 -26.86
CA VAL A 227 -11.95 1.18 -26.14
C VAL A 227 -12.42 -0.09 -26.85
N VAL A 228 -13.60 -0.08 -27.48
CA VAL A 228 -14.08 -1.24 -28.25
C VAL A 228 -13.19 -1.55 -29.46
N THR A 229 -12.33 -0.64 -29.90
CA THR A 229 -11.39 -0.89 -31.00
C THR A 229 -10.12 -1.64 -30.54
N PHE A 230 -9.84 -1.68 -29.24
CA PHE A 230 -8.63 -2.32 -28.71
C PHE A 230 -8.68 -3.86 -28.74
N SER A 231 -9.87 -4.45 -28.74
CA SER A 231 -10.00 -5.91 -28.74
C SER A 231 -11.09 -6.37 -29.70
N LYS A 232 -10.74 -7.31 -30.57
CA LYS A 232 -11.73 -8.12 -31.31
C LYS A 232 -12.10 -9.39 -30.54
N ASN A 233 -11.30 -9.77 -29.54
CA ASN A 233 -11.48 -11.00 -28.78
C ASN A 233 -12.37 -10.83 -27.53
N ALA A 234 -12.61 -9.60 -27.08
CA ALA A 234 -13.48 -9.28 -25.95
C ALA A 234 -14.31 -8.01 -26.19
N ASP A 235 -15.62 -8.09 -25.96
CA ASP A 235 -16.49 -6.91 -25.91
C ASP A 235 -16.30 -6.19 -24.55
N LEU A 236 -15.27 -5.35 -24.49
CA LEU A 236 -14.90 -4.61 -23.28
C LEU A 236 -16.02 -3.69 -22.80
N LYS A 237 -16.85 -3.17 -23.72
CA LYS A 237 -18.01 -2.34 -23.38
C LYS A 237 -19.07 -3.18 -22.67
N ALA A 238 -19.45 -4.32 -23.23
CA ALA A 238 -20.45 -5.20 -22.61
C ALA A 238 -20.01 -5.67 -21.22
N ILE A 239 -18.71 -5.96 -21.03
CA ILE A 239 -18.15 -6.32 -19.72
C ILE A 239 -18.28 -5.14 -18.75
N ALA A 240 -17.83 -3.95 -19.14
CA ALA A 240 -17.89 -2.74 -18.32
C ALA A 240 -19.32 -2.43 -17.88
N GLU A 241 -20.28 -2.45 -18.81
CA GLU A 241 -21.70 -2.23 -18.51
C GLU A 241 -22.25 -3.29 -17.56
N ASN A 242 -21.92 -4.56 -17.76
CA ASN A 242 -22.39 -5.65 -16.89
C ASN A 242 -21.91 -5.46 -15.44
N LEU A 243 -20.68 -4.97 -15.24
CA LEU A 243 -20.11 -4.77 -13.91
C LEU A 243 -20.85 -3.69 -13.10
N VAL A 244 -21.22 -2.57 -13.73
CA VAL A 244 -21.83 -1.42 -13.05
C VAL A 244 -23.37 -1.40 -13.10
N ASN A 245 -23.99 -2.24 -13.92
CA ASN A 245 -25.44 -2.27 -14.04
C ASN A 245 -26.10 -2.85 -12.76
N LYS A 246 -26.94 -2.02 -12.13
CA LYS A 246 -27.66 -2.31 -10.88
C LYS A 246 -28.85 -3.27 -11.09
N ASN A 247 -29.40 -3.33 -12.31
CA ASN A 247 -30.56 -4.17 -12.66
C ASN A 247 -30.33 -4.83 -14.03
N SER A 248 -30.25 -6.16 -14.08
CA SER A 248 -29.84 -6.93 -15.27
C SER A 248 -30.77 -6.83 -16.50
N LYS A 249 -31.75 -5.92 -16.52
CA LYS A 249 -32.85 -5.94 -17.51
C LYS A 249 -33.17 -4.63 -18.23
N SER A 250 -32.55 -3.48 -17.93
CA SER A 250 -33.07 -2.22 -18.54
C SER A 250 -32.09 -1.08 -18.81
N ILE A 251 -30.78 -1.25 -18.65
CA ILE A 251 -29.84 -0.16 -18.91
C ILE A 251 -28.62 -0.66 -19.69
N THR A 252 -28.60 -0.37 -20.99
CA THR A 252 -27.42 -0.41 -21.87
C THR A 252 -26.95 1.04 -22.10
N ASN A 253 -25.67 1.25 -22.42
CA ASN A 253 -25.07 2.57 -22.63
C ASN A 253 -24.97 3.46 -21.37
N VAL A 254 -24.55 2.90 -20.23
CA VAL A 254 -24.20 3.70 -19.03
C VAL A 254 -22.72 4.07 -18.93
N VAL A 255 -21.87 3.40 -19.69
CA VAL A 255 -20.42 3.60 -19.63
C VAL A 255 -19.98 4.36 -20.88
N ASP A 256 -19.76 5.66 -20.73
CA ASP A 256 -19.32 6.53 -21.84
C ASP A 256 -17.79 6.61 -21.98
N LYS A 257 -17.06 6.34 -20.89
CA LYS A 257 -15.59 6.40 -20.85
C LYS A 257 -14.99 5.38 -19.90
N LEU A 258 -13.73 5.03 -20.13
CA LEU A 258 -12.89 4.24 -19.24
C LEU A 258 -11.53 4.91 -19.05
N ILE A 259 -10.98 4.79 -17.85
CA ILE A 259 -9.59 5.17 -17.58
C ILE A 259 -8.70 3.96 -17.83
N VAL A 260 -7.81 4.05 -18.81
CA VAL A 260 -6.88 2.97 -19.18
C VAL A 260 -5.55 3.21 -18.48
N PHE A 261 -5.19 2.34 -17.53
CA PHE A 261 -3.94 2.51 -16.78
C PHE A 261 -2.70 2.18 -17.60
N TYR A 262 -2.77 1.13 -18.42
CA TYR A 262 -1.65 0.68 -19.25
C TYR A 262 -2.08 0.64 -20.73
N PRO A 263 -2.07 1.78 -21.45
CA PRO A 263 -2.47 1.84 -22.86
C PRO A 263 -1.74 0.81 -23.72
N LYS A 264 -0.43 0.65 -23.53
CA LYS A 264 0.38 -0.35 -24.24
C LYS A 264 -0.17 -1.77 -24.09
N PHE A 265 -0.62 -2.15 -22.89
CA PHE A 265 -1.24 -3.46 -22.66
C PHE A 265 -2.59 -3.57 -23.37
N LEU A 266 -3.47 -2.57 -23.21
CA LEU A 266 -4.80 -2.62 -23.80
C LEU A 266 -4.77 -2.60 -25.34
N GLU A 267 -3.92 -1.79 -25.96
CA GLU A 267 -3.69 -1.75 -27.41
C GLU A 267 -3.18 -3.10 -27.96
N ASN A 268 -2.60 -3.94 -27.11
CA ASN A 268 -2.04 -5.24 -27.45
C ASN A 268 -2.79 -6.41 -26.80
N ILE A 269 -3.99 -6.17 -26.23
CA ILE A 269 -4.72 -7.18 -25.45
C ILE A 269 -5.00 -8.44 -26.26
N ASP A 270 -5.26 -8.34 -27.56
CA ASP A 270 -5.52 -9.50 -28.43
C ASP A 270 -4.30 -10.41 -28.65
N LYS A 271 -3.07 -9.91 -28.40
CA LYS A 271 -1.86 -10.76 -28.40
C LYS A 271 -1.79 -11.65 -27.17
N VAL A 272 -2.39 -11.21 -26.06
CA VAL A 272 -2.37 -11.90 -24.77
C VAL A 272 -3.63 -12.73 -24.58
N PHE A 273 -4.79 -12.17 -24.91
CA PHE A 273 -6.12 -12.75 -24.76
C PHE A 273 -6.67 -13.20 -26.12
N ASN A 274 -6.35 -14.44 -26.50
CA ASN A 274 -6.80 -15.09 -27.74
C ASN A 274 -6.96 -16.61 -27.54
N ASP A 275 -7.42 -17.32 -28.58
CA ASP A 275 -7.69 -18.77 -28.51
C ASP A 275 -6.43 -19.61 -28.27
N GLU A 276 -5.30 -19.23 -28.88
CA GLU A 276 -4.03 -19.96 -28.72
C GLU A 276 -3.53 -19.88 -27.27
N ASN A 277 -3.73 -18.74 -26.62
CA ASN A 277 -3.30 -18.50 -25.24
C ASN A 277 -4.35 -18.88 -24.19
N PHE A 278 -5.55 -19.30 -24.58
CA PHE A 278 -6.65 -19.51 -23.64
C PHE A 278 -6.34 -20.57 -22.58
N GLU A 279 -5.72 -21.70 -22.95
CA GLU A 279 -5.33 -22.72 -21.98
C GLU A 279 -4.24 -22.21 -21.01
N ASN A 280 -3.35 -21.33 -21.46
CA ASN A 280 -2.36 -20.68 -20.62
C ASN A 280 -3.01 -19.76 -19.59
N ILE A 281 -3.98 -18.94 -20.03
CA ILE A 281 -4.81 -18.11 -19.16
C ILE A 281 -5.54 -18.96 -18.12
N LYS A 282 -6.20 -20.05 -18.55
CA LYS A 282 -6.98 -20.91 -17.65
C LYS A 282 -6.10 -21.57 -16.58
N SER A 283 -4.91 -22.05 -16.96
CA SER A 283 -3.93 -22.62 -16.03
C SER A 283 -3.37 -21.57 -15.07
N TRP A 284 -3.08 -20.36 -15.56
CA TRP A 284 -2.68 -19.22 -14.72
C TRP A 284 -3.75 -18.83 -13.71
N MET A 285 -5.01 -18.67 -14.15
CA MET A 285 -6.15 -18.38 -13.29
C MET A 285 -6.32 -19.45 -12.21
N PHE A 286 -6.21 -20.72 -12.59
CA PHE A 286 -6.30 -21.84 -11.66
C PHE A 286 -5.19 -21.78 -10.60
N LEU A 287 -3.94 -21.57 -11.03
CA LEU A 287 -2.78 -21.53 -10.14
C LEU A 287 -2.80 -20.31 -9.20
N LYS A 288 -3.12 -19.12 -9.69
CA LYS A 288 -3.29 -17.91 -8.86
C LYS A 288 -4.42 -18.10 -7.84
N THR A 289 -5.52 -18.76 -8.24
CA THR A 289 -6.64 -19.07 -7.34
C THR A 289 -6.23 -20.00 -6.22
N ILE A 290 -5.51 -21.10 -6.49
CA ILE A 290 -5.08 -22.01 -5.40
C ILE A 290 -4.11 -21.32 -4.45
N ILE A 291 -3.17 -20.51 -4.95
CA ILE A 291 -2.20 -19.78 -4.12
C ILE A 291 -2.94 -18.81 -3.19
N GLN A 292 -3.78 -17.95 -3.75
CA GLN A 292 -4.53 -16.92 -3.00
C GLN A 292 -5.40 -17.52 -1.89
N TYR A 293 -6.18 -18.56 -2.22
CA TYR A 293 -7.17 -19.12 -1.30
C TYR A 293 -6.62 -20.14 -0.31
N SER A 294 -5.39 -20.64 -0.51
CA SER A 294 -4.75 -21.57 0.44
C SER A 294 -4.68 -20.99 1.85
N SER A 295 -4.53 -19.66 2.00
CA SER A 295 -4.58 -18.96 3.29
C SER A 295 -5.85 -19.28 4.12
N LEU A 296 -6.96 -19.63 3.49
CA LEU A 296 -8.26 -19.91 4.13
C LEU A 296 -8.57 -21.41 4.27
N LEU A 297 -7.64 -22.29 3.88
CA LEU A 297 -7.80 -23.75 3.91
C LEU A 297 -7.08 -24.33 5.14
N ASN A 298 -6.46 -25.51 5.02
CA ASN A 298 -5.70 -26.14 6.10
C ASN A 298 -4.29 -25.54 6.27
N ASP A 299 -3.60 -25.95 7.33
CA ASP A 299 -2.28 -25.43 7.69
C ASP A 299 -1.18 -25.79 6.68
N GLU A 300 -1.24 -26.98 6.12
CA GLU A 300 -0.21 -27.42 5.17
C GLU A 300 -0.25 -26.58 3.89
N SER A 301 -1.45 -26.43 3.28
CA SER A 301 -1.59 -25.65 2.04
C SER A 301 -1.25 -24.16 2.24
N ARG A 302 -1.66 -23.54 3.36
CA ARG A 302 -1.32 -22.13 3.64
C ARG A 302 0.18 -21.91 3.86
N VAL A 303 0.92 -22.87 4.43
CA VAL A 303 2.37 -22.77 4.59
C VAL A 303 3.08 -22.90 3.26
N ILE A 304 2.68 -23.90 2.45
CA ILE A 304 3.23 -24.12 1.11
C ILE A 304 2.97 -22.89 0.24
N ALA A 305 1.76 -22.35 0.20
CA ALA A 305 1.40 -21.21 -0.66
C ALA A 305 2.20 -19.92 -0.37
N GLY A 306 2.83 -19.80 0.79
CA GLY A 306 3.74 -18.69 1.10
C GLY A 306 5.22 -18.96 0.82
N GLU A 307 5.60 -20.11 0.25
CA GLU A 307 7.02 -20.45 0.01
C GLU A 307 7.70 -19.48 -0.96
N PHE A 308 7.00 -19.09 -2.04
CA PHE A 308 7.51 -18.11 -3.00
C PHE A 308 7.72 -16.74 -2.36
N ASP A 309 6.71 -16.23 -1.64
CA ASP A 309 6.82 -14.92 -0.97
C ASP A 309 7.92 -14.90 0.10
N ARG A 310 8.11 -16.01 0.83
CA ARG A 310 9.22 -16.14 1.79
C ARG A 310 10.58 -16.15 1.10
N ALA A 311 10.72 -16.83 -0.04
CA ALA A 311 11.95 -16.80 -0.83
C ALA A 311 12.22 -15.40 -1.41
N LEU A 312 11.17 -14.71 -1.83
CA LEU A 312 11.25 -13.35 -2.36
C LEU A 312 11.67 -12.33 -1.29
N THR A 313 11.20 -12.50 -0.06
CA THR A 313 11.42 -11.53 1.04
C THR A 313 12.55 -11.92 2.00
N GLY A 314 13.02 -13.17 1.96
CA GLY A 314 14.04 -13.69 2.89
C GLY A 314 13.49 -14.04 4.28
N GLN A 315 12.17 -14.24 4.40
CA GLN A 315 11.51 -14.59 5.66
C GLN A 315 11.78 -16.06 6.02
N ASP A 316 12.25 -16.32 7.25
CA ASP A 316 12.72 -17.64 7.67
C ASP A 316 11.60 -18.67 7.89
N SER A 317 10.43 -18.21 8.32
CA SER A 317 9.32 -19.09 8.72
C SER A 317 7.96 -18.45 8.41
N PRO A 318 6.89 -19.24 8.17
CA PRO A 318 5.55 -18.67 8.06
C PRO A 318 5.06 -18.13 9.42
N MET A 319 4.04 -17.28 9.41
CA MET A 319 3.33 -16.90 10.64
C MET A 319 2.84 -18.15 11.39
N THR A 320 2.71 -18.04 12.72
CA THR A 320 2.01 -19.06 13.53
C THR A 320 0.55 -19.17 13.13
N LYS A 321 -0.11 -20.27 13.49
CA LYS A 321 -1.53 -20.51 13.21
C LYS A 321 -2.41 -19.39 13.76
N GLU A 322 -2.16 -19.00 15.00
CA GLU A 322 -2.92 -18.01 15.75
C GLU A 322 -2.79 -16.63 15.11
N LYS A 323 -1.56 -16.24 14.76
CA LYS A 323 -1.27 -14.97 14.08
C LYS A 323 -1.88 -14.94 12.68
N HIS A 324 -1.79 -16.04 11.94
CA HIS A 324 -2.42 -16.16 10.63
C HIS A 324 -3.95 -16.05 10.70
N ALA A 325 -4.58 -16.74 11.65
CA ALA A 325 -6.02 -16.66 11.89
C ALA A 325 -6.48 -15.24 12.27
N PHE A 326 -5.72 -14.55 13.11
CA PHE A 326 -5.94 -13.14 13.43
C PHE A 326 -5.97 -12.28 12.15
N TYR A 327 -4.93 -12.35 11.31
CA TYR A 327 -4.85 -11.51 10.11
C TYR A 327 -5.94 -11.80 9.08
N ILE A 328 -6.39 -13.05 8.94
CA ILE A 328 -7.55 -13.39 8.10
C ILE A 328 -8.77 -12.56 8.52
N ALA A 329 -9.07 -12.54 9.82
CA ALA A 329 -10.23 -11.83 10.34
C ALA A 329 -10.02 -10.32 10.35
N TYR A 330 -8.86 -9.88 10.84
CA TYR A 330 -8.48 -8.47 10.94
C TYR A 330 -8.57 -7.79 9.59
N ASN A 331 -7.93 -8.33 8.54
CA ASN A 331 -7.91 -7.70 7.22
C ASN A 331 -9.31 -7.58 6.60
N LYS A 332 -10.23 -8.50 6.92
CA LYS A 332 -11.61 -8.43 6.43
C LYS A 332 -12.45 -7.33 7.11
N PHE A 333 -12.10 -6.95 8.36
CA PHE A 333 -12.83 -5.99 9.18
C PHE A 333 -11.92 -4.89 9.75
N LYS A 334 -10.84 -4.53 9.05
CA LYS A 334 -9.74 -3.74 9.62
C LYS A 334 -10.18 -2.36 10.13
N ILE A 335 -11.03 -1.68 9.37
CA ILE A 335 -11.55 -0.35 9.72
C ILE A 335 -12.44 -0.41 10.98
N PRO A 336 -13.53 -1.21 11.03
CA PRO A 336 -14.38 -1.25 12.22
C PRO A 336 -13.68 -1.81 13.46
N PHE A 337 -12.90 -2.89 13.32
CA PHE A 337 -12.19 -3.45 14.47
C PHE A 337 -11.08 -2.53 14.97
N GLY A 338 -10.31 -1.91 14.06
CA GLY A 338 -9.31 -0.90 14.41
C GLY A 338 -9.94 0.34 15.06
N THR A 339 -11.12 0.79 14.60
CA THR A 339 -11.86 1.90 15.22
C THR A 339 -12.30 1.55 16.64
N TYR A 340 -12.83 0.35 16.84
CA TYR A 340 -13.21 -0.16 18.16
C TYR A 340 -11.99 -0.18 19.10
N PHE A 341 -10.85 -0.70 18.63
CA PHE A 341 -9.62 -0.77 19.40
C PHE A 341 -9.06 0.62 19.74
N ALA A 342 -8.95 1.51 18.74
CA ALA A 342 -8.43 2.87 18.93
C ALA A 342 -9.26 3.68 19.93
N LYS A 343 -10.59 3.56 19.92
CA LYS A 343 -11.46 4.23 20.92
C LYS A 343 -11.21 3.78 22.36
N LYS A 344 -10.66 2.58 22.55
CA LYS A 344 -10.33 2.02 23.87
C LYS A 344 -8.94 2.45 24.35
N THR A 345 -8.00 2.69 23.43
CA THR A 345 -6.57 2.85 23.75
C THR A 345 -6.02 4.25 23.50
N PHE A 346 -6.63 5.04 22.62
CA PHE A 346 -6.15 6.38 22.27
C PHE A 346 -6.87 7.47 23.08
N SER A 347 -6.10 8.27 23.84
CA SER A 347 -6.67 9.29 24.72
C SER A 347 -7.11 10.55 23.96
N GLU A 348 -8.22 11.16 24.38
CA GLU A 348 -8.69 12.44 23.83
C GLU A 348 -7.67 13.58 24.04
N LYS A 349 -6.88 13.52 25.12
CA LYS A 349 -5.80 14.49 25.38
C LYS A 349 -4.68 14.40 24.34
N ALA A 350 -4.26 13.19 23.98
CA ALA A 350 -3.27 12.97 22.93
C ALA A 350 -3.81 13.44 21.57
N LYS A 351 -5.07 13.13 21.26
CA LYS A 351 -5.75 13.59 20.05
C LYS A 351 -5.72 15.11 19.91
N ALA A 352 -6.16 15.83 20.94
CA ALA A 352 -6.20 17.29 20.93
C ALA A 352 -4.79 17.91 20.76
N ASN A 353 -3.77 17.31 21.36
CA ASN A 353 -2.39 17.77 21.21
C ASN A 353 -1.86 17.56 19.78
N VAL A 354 -2.15 16.41 19.17
CA VAL A 354 -1.78 16.14 17.76
C VAL A 354 -2.54 17.06 16.80
N GLU A 355 -3.82 17.35 17.05
CA GLU A 355 -4.61 18.33 16.29
C GLU A 355 -3.96 19.72 16.30
N GLN A 356 -3.44 20.15 17.45
CA GLN A 356 -2.70 21.41 17.57
C GLN A 356 -1.37 21.37 16.80
N MET A 357 -0.62 20.26 16.88
CA MET A 357 0.61 20.09 16.11
C MET A 357 0.36 20.17 14.60
N VAL A 358 -0.67 19.49 14.09
CA VAL A 358 -1.04 19.54 12.66
C VAL A 358 -1.41 20.97 12.25
N THR A 359 -2.23 21.66 13.05
CA THR A 359 -2.60 23.06 12.78
C THR A 359 -1.37 23.96 12.70
N LYS A 360 -0.41 23.80 13.64
CA LYS A 360 0.84 24.55 13.63
C LYS A 360 1.68 24.26 12.38
N MET A 361 1.80 22.98 11.98
CA MET A 361 2.56 22.58 10.79
C MET A 361 1.97 23.14 9.51
N ILE A 362 0.64 23.09 9.35
CA ILE A 362 -0.06 23.71 8.22
C ILE A 362 0.27 25.21 8.17
N GLY A 363 0.22 25.91 9.31
CA GLY A 363 0.58 27.33 9.38
C GLY A 363 2.02 27.63 8.96
N ILE A 364 2.99 26.84 9.45
CA ILE A 364 4.40 26.99 9.07
C ILE A 364 4.60 26.74 7.57
N TYR A 365 4.02 25.65 7.04
CA TYR A 365 4.13 25.31 5.63
C TYR A 365 3.54 26.41 4.73
N ARG A 366 2.41 26.99 5.14
CA ARG A 366 1.78 28.12 4.47
C ARG A 366 2.73 29.33 4.39
N ASP A 367 3.33 29.67 5.51
CA ASP A 367 4.28 30.78 5.61
C ASP A 367 5.51 30.57 4.72
N ARG A 368 6.05 29.35 4.69
CA ARG A 368 7.18 28.97 3.82
C ARG A 368 6.83 29.17 2.35
N LEU A 369 5.69 28.64 1.91
CA LEU A 369 5.21 28.80 0.53
C LEU A 369 5.03 30.28 0.15
N LEU A 370 4.49 31.11 1.03
CA LEU A 370 4.29 32.54 0.77
C LEU A 370 5.61 33.33 0.72
N LYS A 371 6.60 32.97 1.55
CA LYS A 371 7.92 33.62 1.61
C LYS A 371 8.92 33.07 0.58
N ASN A 372 8.60 31.96 -0.08
CA ASN A 372 9.44 31.29 -1.06
C ASN A 372 9.95 32.24 -2.17
N ASP A 373 11.21 32.17 -2.56
CA ASP A 373 11.83 33.18 -3.44
C ASP A 373 11.77 32.85 -4.94
N TRP A 374 11.43 31.61 -5.30
CA TRP A 374 11.39 31.16 -6.69
C TRP A 374 9.97 31.04 -7.26
N LEU A 375 8.94 31.02 -6.41
CA LEU A 375 7.53 31.02 -6.82
C LEU A 375 7.02 32.43 -7.15
N SER A 376 6.28 32.56 -8.26
CA SER A 376 5.51 33.77 -8.54
C SER A 376 4.37 33.99 -7.53
N LYS A 377 3.91 35.24 -7.38
CA LYS A 377 2.80 35.60 -6.47
C LYS A 377 1.54 34.77 -6.72
N SER A 378 1.16 34.54 -7.97
CA SER A 378 -0.04 33.76 -8.30
C SER A 378 0.05 32.29 -7.87
N THR A 379 1.21 31.66 -8.05
CA THR A 379 1.42 30.26 -7.66
C THR A 379 1.44 30.12 -6.14
N LYS A 380 2.03 31.09 -5.43
CA LYS A 380 1.98 31.16 -3.96
C LYS A 380 0.55 31.24 -3.42
N GLU A 381 -0.27 32.11 -4.02
CA GLU A 381 -1.68 32.25 -3.64
C GLU A 381 -2.47 30.95 -3.88
N LYS A 382 -2.23 30.26 -5.00
CA LYS A 382 -2.85 28.96 -5.28
C LYS A 382 -2.38 27.85 -4.33
N ALA A 383 -1.09 27.81 -4.02
CA ALA A 383 -0.56 26.86 -3.04
C ALA A 383 -1.18 27.07 -1.65
N ALA A 384 -1.37 28.33 -1.24
CA ALA A 384 -2.06 28.67 0.00
C ALA A 384 -3.54 28.22 -0.03
N VAL A 385 -4.27 28.45 -1.13
CA VAL A 385 -5.66 27.97 -1.28
C VAL A 385 -5.75 26.44 -1.15
N LYS A 386 -4.83 25.70 -1.77
CA LYS A 386 -4.77 24.25 -1.66
C LYS A 386 -4.55 23.78 -0.22
N LEU A 387 -3.63 24.43 0.48
CA LEU A 387 -3.30 24.12 1.87
C LEU A 387 -4.44 24.48 2.82
N ASP A 388 -5.10 25.62 2.61
CA ASP A 388 -6.26 26.07 3.38
C ASP A 388 -7.47 25.11 3.22
N ALA A 389 -7.52 24.35 2.12
CA ALA A 389 -8.54 23.33 1.85
C ALA A 389 -8.17 21.91 2.33
N LEU A 390 -6.97 21.71 2.89
CA LEU A 390 -6.47 20.39 3.27
C LEU A 390 -7.33 19.76 4.37
N GLY A 391 -7.95 18.61 4.07
CA GLY A 391 -8.69 17.82 5.04
C GLY A 391 -7.76 17.13 6.05
N VAL A 392 -8.15 17.08 7.32
CA VAL A 392 -7.34 16.48 8.40
C VAL A 392 -8.15 15.42 9.14
N HIS A 393 -7.62 14.20 9.22
CA HIS A 393 -8.22 13.11 9.99
C HIS A 393 -7.22 12.50 10.99
N ILE A 394 -7.57 12.48 12.27
CA ILE A 394 -6.65 12.07 13.35
C ILE A 394 -7.32 11.01 14.24
N GLY A 395 -6.57 9.95 14.54
CA GLY A 395 -6.94 8.88 15.45
C GLY A 395 -7.81 7.81 14.77
N TYR A 396 -9.09 8.09 14.58
CA TYR A 396 -10.07 7.11 14.09
C TYR A 396 -11.22 7.79 13.31
N PRO A 397 -11.86 7.09 12.34
CA PRO A 397 -12.92 7.66 11.53
C PRO A 397 -14.21 7.86 12.32
N LYS A 398 -14.99 8.85 11.90
CA LYS A 398 -16.38 9.07 12.34
C LYS A 398 -17.37 8.21 11.55
N GLU A 399 -17.04 7.89 10.31
CA GLU A 399 -17.88 7.15 9.37
C GLU A 399 -17.12 5.95 8.80
N ILE A 400 -17.82 4.84 8.63
CA ILE A 400 -17.26 3.59 8.14
C ILE A 400 -18.09 3.16 6.92
N GLN A 401 -17.44 2.54 5.93
CA GLN A 401 -18.11 2.13 4.70
C GLN A 401 -19.32 1.21 5.00
N PRO A 402 -20.51 1.47 4.44
CA PRO A 402 -21.74 0.79 4.84
C PRO A 402 -21.80 -0.69 4.43
N PHE A 403 -20.90 -1.16 3.55
CA PHE A 403 -20.85 -2.58 3.19
C PHE A 403 -20.47 -3.48 4.38
N TYR A 404 -19.77 -2.95 5.40
CA TYR A 404 -19.43 -3.73 6.59
C TYR A 404 -20.69 -4.21 7.34
N GLU A 405 -21.75 -3.40 7.35
CA GLU A 405 -23.03 -3.79 7.93
C GLU A 405 -23.71 -4.92 7.14
N GLN A 406 -23.40 -5.04 5.84
CA GLN A 406 -23.94 -6.06 4.95
C GLN A 406 -23.14 -7.36 4.97
N MET A 407 -21.91 -7.35 5.49
CA MET A 407 -21.10 -8.55 5.69
C MET A 407 -21.68 -9.39 6.83
N LYS A 408 -22.52 -10.37 6.48
CA LYS A 408 -23.13 -11.30 7.45
C LYS A 408 -22.40 -12.63 7.46
N ILE A 409 -21.87 -13.00 8.62
CA ILE A 409 -21.21 -14.27 8.86
C ILE A 409 -22.25 -15.27 9.34
N SER A 410 -22.40 -16.37 8.60
CA SER A 410 -23.38 -17.40 8.91
C SER A 410 -22.75 -18.50 9.74
N ASN A 411 -23.21 -18.66 10.98
CA ASN A 411 -22.86 -19.78 11.85
C ASN A 411 -23.99 -20.84 11.93
N LYS A 412 -24.97 -20.80 11.01
CA LYS A 412 -26.05 -21.80 11.01
C LYS A 412 -25.49 -23.16 10.59
N PHE A 413 -25.43 -24.06 11.59
CA PHE A 413 -25.13 -25.48 11.52
C PHE A 413 -25.74 -26.15 10.29
N PHE A 414 -24.91 -26.55 9.33
CA PHE A 414 -25.03 -27.76 8.50
C PHE A 414 -23.86 -27.80 7.50
N LYS A 415 -22.96 -28.79 7.65
CA LYS A 415 -22.04 -29.47 6.69
C LYS A 415 -21.50 -28.80 5.39
N ARG A 416 -21.71 -27.49 5.12
CA ARG A 416 -21.19 -26.75 3.94
C ARG A 416 -20.88 -25.26 4.17
N ASN A 417 -20.86 -24.77 5.42
CA ASN A 417 -20.40 -23.41 5.73
C ASN A 417 -19.01 -23.46 6.37
N ASN A 418 -18.00 -23.00 5.64
CA ASN A 418 -16.59 -22.97 6.05
C ASN A 418 -16.03 -21.54 5.89
N LEU A 419 -14.82 -21.32 6.41
CA LEU A 419 -14.13 -20.02 6.40
C LEU A 419 -14.07 -19.41 4.98
N LEU A 420 -13.68 -20.20 3.97
CA LEU A 420 -13.56 -19.75 2.58
C LEU A 420 -14.89 -19.23 2.02
N LYS A 421 -16.00 -19.94 2.27
CA LYS A 421 -17.32 -19.51 1.79
C LYS A 421 -17.73 -18.16 2.37
N ASN A 422 -17.57 -17.95 3.68
CA ASN A 422 -17.86 -16.66 4.30
C ASN A 422 -16.92 -15.55 3.78
N ALA A 423 -15.64 -15.87 3.58
CA ALA A 423 -14.68 -14.90 3.02
C ALA A 423 -15.09 -14.45 1.61
N LEU A 424 -15.50 -15.39 0.75
CA LEU A 424 -16.00 -15.13 -0.59
C LEU A 424 -17.30 -14.30 -0.57
N ASP A 425 -18.25 -14.63 0.32
CA ASP A 425 -19.49 -13.87 0.46
C ASP A 425 -19.21 -12.42 0.87
N CYS A 426 -18.29 -12.20 1.82
CA CYS A 426 -17.88 -10.85 2.19
C CYS A 426 -17.18 -10.11 1.04
N THR A 427 -16.33 -10.78 0.26
CA THR A 427 -15.71 -10.19 -0.94
C THR A 427 -16.76 -9.79 -1.98
N VAL A 428 -17.77 -10.64 -2.23
CA VAL A 428 -18.89 -10.30 -3.13
C VAL A 428 -19.66 -9.08 -2.64
N VAL A 429 -19.95 -8.98 -1.33
CA VAL A 429 -20.61 -7.80 -0.74
C VAL A 429 -19.79 -6.53 -0.96
N LYS A 430 -18.50 -6.57 -0.66
CA LYS A 430 -17.57 -5.44 -0.86
C LYS A 430 -17.53 -5.00 -2.32
N ASN A 431 -17.22 -5.92 -3.23
CA ASN A 431 -17.05 -5.59 -4.65
C ASN A 431 -18.39 -5.14 -5.26
N THR A 432 -19.52 -5.72 -4.85
CA THR A 432 -20.84 -5.23 -5.27
C THR A 432 -21.06 -3.78 -4.83
N TRP A 433 -20.71 -3.44 -3.58
CA TRP A 433 -20.80 -2.05 -3.13
C TRP A 433 -19.87 -1.12 -3.91
N GLU A 434 -18.61 -1.51 -4.15
CA GLU A 434 -17.62 -0.73 -4.88
C GLU A 434 -18.10 -0.41 -6.32
N PHE A 435 -18.49 -1.43 -7.09
CA PHE A 435 -19.03 -1.23 -8.45
C PHE A 435 -20.35 -0.44 -8.46
N ASN A 436 -21.15 -0.50 -7.38
CA ASN A 436 -22.34 0.35 -7.23
C ASN A 436 -22.05 1.83 -6.92
N GLN A 437 -20.77 2.19 -6.70
CA GLN A 437 -20.35 3.59 -6.56
C GLN A 437 -20.04 4.26 -7.89
N TYR A 438 -20.12 3.54 -9.02
CA TYR A 438 -19.99 4.15 -10.34
C TYR A 438 -20.94 5.36 -10.51
N LEU A 439 -20.37 6.48 -10.96
CA LEU A 439 -20.99 7.81 -11.10
C LEU A 439 -21.59 8.37 -9.81
N LYS A 440 -21.01 8.03 -8.66
CA LYS A 440 -21.32 8.65 -7.37
C LYS A 440 -20.10 9.39 -6.82
N PRO A 441 -20.32 10.44 -6.01
CA PRO A 441 -19.24 11.07 -5.26
C PRO A 441 -18.70 10.11 -4.21
N ILE A 442 -17.40 10.24 -3.93
CA ILE A 442 -16.80 9.55 -2.79
C ILE A 442 -17.14 10.30 -1.49
N ASN A 443 -17.37 9.55 -0.41
CA ASN A 443 -17.43 10.15 0.90
C ASN A 443 -16.00 10.39 1.43
N ARG A 444 -15.61 11.66 1.57
CA ARG A 444 -14.29 12.08 2.04
C ARG A 444 -13.99 11.69 3.50
N ASN A 445 -15.00 11.27 4.29
CA ASN A 445 -14.82 10.80 5.66
C ASN A 445 -14.40 9.32 5.74
N TYR A 446 -14.40 8.59 4.62
CA TYR A 446 -13.93 7.20 4.61
C TYR A 446 -12.41 7.12 4.61
N TRP A 447 -11.90 6.23 5.46
CA TRP A 447 -10.47 5.96 5.57
C TRP A 447 -10.05 4.77 4.72
N SER A 448 -8.82 4.81 4.20
CA SER A 448 -8.15 3.71 3.49
C SER A 448 -7.29 2.82 4.40
N MET A 449 -6.90 3.33 5.58
CA MET A 449 -6.10 2.64 6.59
C MET A 449 -6.90 2.36 7.86
N SER A 450 -6.54 1.29 8.55
CA SER A 450 -7.10 1.01 9.88
C SER A 450 -6.62 2.06 10.89
N PRO A 451 -7.45 2.48 11.85
CA PRO A 451 -7.00 3.31 12.98
C PRO A 451 -5.89 2.69 13.82
N ALA A 452 -5.71 1.37 13.77
CA ALA A 452 -4.66 0.67 14.50
C ALA A 452 -3.36 0.49 13.68
N GLU A 453 -3.32 1.00 12.44
CA GLU A 453 -2.19 0.88 11.54
C GLU A 453 -1.05 1.83 11.95
N ILE A 454 0.20 1.38 11.84
CA ILE A 454 1.39 2.18 12.15
C ILE A 454 1.89 2.81 10.86
N ASN A 455 1.13 3.79 10.37
CA ASN A 455 1.43 4.50 9.14
C ASN A 455 0.70 5.86 9.11
N ALA A 456 0.91 6.66 8.07
CA ALA A 456 0.14 7.85 7.73
C ALA A 456 -0.07 7.90 6.21
N TYR A 457 -0.95 8.77 5.73
CA TYR A 457 -1.07 9.00 4.28
C TYR A 457 -1.68 10.36 3.93
N TYR A 458 -1.28 10.86 2.77
CA TYR A 458 -1.97 11.87 1.98
C TYR A 458 -2.77 11.21 0.84
N ASN A 459 -3.96 11.72 0.56
CA ASN A 459 -4.72 11.35 -0.64
C ASN A 459 -4.90 12.56 -1.56
N PRO A 460 -4.35 12.54 -2.79
CA PRO A 460 -4.45 13.67 -3.72
C PRO A 460 -5.87 13.97 -4.17
N PHE A 461 -6.71 12.96 -4.33
CA PHE A 461 -8.07 13.11 -4.88
C PHE A 461 -9.07 13.67 -3.87
N MET A 462 -8.75 13.55 -2.57
CA MET A 462 -9.54 14.13 -1.49
C MET A 462 -8.87 15.35 -0.86
N ASN A 463 -7.63 15.67 -1.26
CA ASN A 463 -6.76 16.66 -0.63
C ASN A 463 -6.82 16.55 0.90
N HIS A 464 -6.53 15.37 1.45
CA HIS A 464 -6.55 15.16 2.90
C HIS A 464 -5.34 14.37 3.41
N ILE A 465 -5.04 14.54 4.69
CA ILE A 465 -4.02 13.80 5.43
C ILE A 465 -4.67 13.01 6.57
N VAL A 466 -4.17 11.81 6.82
CA VAL A 466 -4.74 10.90 7.81
C VAL A 466 -3.65 10.30 8.70
N PHE A 467 -3.86 10.41 10.01
CA PHE A 467 -2.97 9.87 11.04
C PHE A 467 -3.75 8.89 11.93
N PRO A 468 -3.71 7.58 11.64
CA PRO A 468 -4.21 6.54 12.53
C PRO A 468 -3.71 6.68 13.97
N ALA A 469 -4.54 6.30 14.94
CA ALA A 469 -4.14 6.27 16.34
C ALA A 469 -2.91 5.39 16.59
N GLY A 470 -2.71 4.34 15.78
CA GLY A 470 -1.58 3.42 15.88
C GLY A 470 -0.21 4.11 15.83
N ILE A 471 0.01 5.03 14.87
CA ILE A 471 1.31 5.73 14.73
C ILE A 471 1.54 6.79 15.83
N LEU A 472 0.50 7.20 16.55
CA LEU A 472 0.56 8.22 17.61
C LEU A 472 1.06 7.61 18.93
N ASN A 473 2.23 6.98 18.88
CA ASN A 473 2.89 6.28 19.97
C ASN A 473 4.43 6.40 19.86
N LYS A 474 5.16 6.06 20.92
CA LYS A 474 6.63 6.12 20.95
C LYS A 474 7.22 5.16 19.90
N PRO A 475 8.30 5.54 19.18
CA PRO A 475 9.09 6.75 19.37
C PRO A 475 8.58 7.99 18.62
N PHE A 476 7.56 7.87 17.77
CA PHE A 476 7.07 9.01 16.97
C PHE A 476 6.42 10.09 17.84
N TYR A 477 5.58 9.68 18.79
CA TYR A 477 4.79 10.59 19.60
C TYR A 477 4.66 10.13 21.05
N SER A 478 4.74 11.08 21.98
CA SER A 478 4.29 10.91 23.35
C SER A 478 3.93 12.26 23.94
N ILE A 479 2.88 12.30 24.75
CA ILE A 479 2.56 13.52 25.51
C ILE A 479 3.61 13.84 26.59
N GLU A 480 4.43 12.85 26.95
CA GLU A 480 5.47 12.95 27.97
C GLU A 480 6.86 13.30 27.40
N GLN A 481 7.06 13.26 26.08
CA GLN A 481 8.36 13.57 25.47
C GLN A 481 8.47 15.05 25.11
N SER A 482 9.70 15.57 24.98
CA SER A 482 9.93 16.98 24.62
C SER A 482 9.27 17.34 23.29
N GLU A 483 8.89 18.61 23.12
CA GLU A 483 8.32 19.08 21.85
C GLU A 483 9.30 18.86 20.70
N ALA A 484 10.60 19.13 20.90
CA ALA A 484 11.65 18.83 19.94
C ALA A 484 11.64 17.36 19.48
N THR A 485 11.52 16.42 20.44
CA THR A 485 11.43 14.99 20.14
C THR A 485 10.16 14.65 19.35
N ASN A 486 9.01 15.21 19.75
CA ASN A 486 7.74 15.06 19.02
C ASN A 486 7.82 15.62 17.60
N TYR A 487 8.48 16.76 17.39
CA TYR A 487 8.67 17.33 16.07
C TYR A 487 9.64 16.51 15.20
N GLY A 488 10.71 15.97 15.79
CA GLY A 488 11.63 15.08 15.08
C GLY A 488 11.01 13.73 14.71
N GLY A 489 10.04 13.27 15.50
CA GLY A 489 9.24 12.07 15.23
C GLY A 489 7.98 12.37 14.42
N ILE A 490 6.82 12.42 15.09
CA ILE A 490 5.51 12.57 14.43
C ILE A 490 5.36 13.91 13.69
N GLY A 491 6.04 14.98 14.10
CA GLY A 491 6.00 16.26 13.40
C GLY A 491 6.57 16.17 11.99
N ALA A 492 7.69 15.46 11.83
CA ALA A 492 8.29 15.20 10.52
C ALA A 492 7.37 14.36 9.64
N VAL A 493 6.69 13.34 10.21
CA VAL A 493 5.68 12.54 9.50
C VAL A 493 4.48 13.40 9.09
N ILE A 494 3.96 14.23 9.99
CA ILE A 494 2.83 15.14 9.70
C ILE A 494 3.17 16.05 8.52
N ALA A 495 4.34 16.68 8.58
CA ALA A 495 4.76 17.61 7.55
C ALA A 495 5.15 16.89 6.25
N HIS A 496 5.60 15.64 6.31
CA HIS A 496 5.79 14.79 5.14
C HIS A 496 4.47 14.58 4.40
N GLU A 497 3.38 14.24 5.10
CA GLU A 497 2.05 14.10 4.47
C GLU A 497 1.52 15.42 3.89
N ILE A 498 1.80 16.56 4.54
CA ILE A 498 1.48 17.89 3.97
C ILE A 498 2.29 18.12 2.68
N SER A 499 3.55 17.69 2.67
CA SER A 499 4.46 17.87 1.53
C SER A 499 4.03 17.08 0.30
N HIS A 500 3.37 15.92 0.47
CA HIS A 500 2.78 15.16 -0.64
C HIS A 500 1.73 15.95 -1.41
N ALA A 501 1.08 16.96 -0.81
CA ALA A 501 0.20 17.87 -1.55
C ALA A 501 0.96 18.68 -2.62
N PHE A 502 2.29 18.74 -2.55
CA PHE A 502 3.14 19.54 -3.43
C PHE A 502 4.29 18.75 -4.06
N ASP A 503 4.37 17.42 -3.87
CA ASP A 503 5.37 16.60 -4.58
C ASP A 503 5.13 16.55 -6.11
N ASN A 504 5.98 15.84 -6.86
CA ASN A 504 5.89 15.78 -8.32
C ASN A 504 4.55 15.25 -8.85
N ASN A 505 3.81 14.49 -8.05
CA ASN A 505 2.48 14.00 -8.39
C ASN A 505 1.40 14.93 -7.82
N GLY A 506 1.42 15.16 -6.50
CA GLY A 506 0.41 15.94 -5.78
C GLY A 506 0.32 17.40 -6.23
N ALA A 507 1.43 18.03 -6.64
CA ALA A 507 1.44 19.39 -7.18
C ALA A 507 0.54 19.58 -8.41
N GLN A 508 0.19 18.50 -9.12
CA GLN A 508 -0.65 18.54 -10.31
C GLN A 508 -2.15 18.53 -9.99
N PHE A 509 -2.52 18.34 -8.72
CA PHE A 509 -3.91 18.36 -8.24
C PHE A 509 -4.24 19.68 -7.55
N ASP A 510 -5.44 20.22 -7.76
CA ASP A 510 -5.94 21.44 -7.14
C ASP A 510 -6.48 21.22 -5.72
N GLU A 511 -7.06 22.26 -5.12
CA GLU A 511 -7.56 22.26 -3.74
C GLU A 511 -8.71 21.29 -3.49
N LYS A 512 -9.41 20.89 -4.55
CA LYS A 512 -10.53 19.94 -4.49
C LYS A 512 -10.08 18.51 -4.75
N GLY A 513 -8.87 18.35 -5.27
CA GLY A 513 -8.28 17.07 -5.67
C GLY A 513 -8.40 16.77 -7.17
N ASN A 514 -8.79 17.74 -8.02
CA ASN A 514 -8.80 17.52 -9.47
C ASN A 514 -7.41 17.71 -10.06
N LEU A 515 -7.03 16.85 -10.99
CA LEU A 515 -5.86 16.96 -11.85
C LEU A 515 -6.03 18.20 -12.74
N ASN A 516 -5.41 19.28 -12.29
CA ASN A 516 -5.55 20.62 -12.83
C ASN A 516 -4.26 21.38 -12.52
N LEU A 517 -3.43 21.62 -13.53
CA LEU A 517 -2.14 22.27 -13.35
C LEU A 517 -2.34 23.77 -13.06
N TRP A 518 -2.40 24.12 -11.78
CA TRP A 518 -2.65 25.48 -11.27
C TRP A 518 -1.39 26.36 -11.20
N TRP A 519 -0.26 25.84 -11.64
CA TRP A 519 1.05 26.51 -11.65
C TRP A 519 1.18 27.43 -12.85
N SER A 520 1.95 28.52 -12.72
CA SER A 520 2.49 29.18 -13.90
C SER A 520 3.49 28.26 -14.61
N SER A 521 3.59 28.33 -15.95
CA SER A 521 4.53 27.48 -16.70
C SER A 521 5.98 27.68 -16.26
N LYS A 522 6.35 28.91 -15.86
CA LYS A 522 7.69 29.22 -15.34
C LYS A 522 7.95 28.53 -14.00
N ASP A 523 7.00 28.63 -13.08
CA ASP A 523 7.16 28.04 -11.74
C ASP A 523 7.14 26.52 -11.79
N TYR A 524 6.27 25.92 -12.62
CA TYR A 524 6.24 24.47 -12.78
C TYR A 524 7.54 23.94 -13.37
N LYS A 525 8.11 24.63 -14.37
CA LYS A 525 9.43 24.28 -14.90
C LYS A 525 10.53 24.40 -13.83
N ALA A 526 10.51 25.46 -13.02
CA ALA A 526 11.46 25.62 -11.92
C ALA A 526 11.32 24.50 -10.87
N PHE A 527 10.09 24.08 -10.57
CA PHE A 527 9.83 22.94 -9.70
C PHE A 527 10.37 21.62 -10.29
N GLN A 528 10.19 21.39 -11.59
CA GLN A 528 10.74 20.21 -12.28
C GLN A 528 12.29 20.16 -12.21
N GLU A 529 12.98 21.30 -12.36
CA GLU A 529 14.44 21.33 -12.18
C GLU A 529 14.85 21.03 -10.73
N LYS A 530 14.09 21.52 -9.74
CA LYS A 530 14.33 21.18 -8.32
C LYS A 530 14.08 19.70 -8.01
N ALA A 531 13.04 19.11 -8.62
CA ALA A 531 12.79 17.68 -8.52
C ALA A 531 13.94 16.88 -9.16
N LYS A 532 14.51 17.35 -10.27
CA LYS A 532 15.71 16.77 -10.89
C LYS A 532 16.96 16.89 -10.02
N ASP A 533 17.12 17.99 -9.30
CA ASP A 533 18.18 18.13 -8.30
C ASP A 533 18.00 17.12 -7.16
N MET A 534 16.75 16.89 -6.72
CA MET A 534 16.42 15.85 -5.72
C MET A 534 16.71 14.44 -6.23
N ILE A 535 16.35 14.13 -7.48
CA ILE A 535 16.72 12.87 -8.14
C ILE A 535 18.24 12.71 -8.08
N THR A 536 18.99 13.70 -8.55
CA THR A 536 20.46 13.68 -8.58
C THR A 536 21.07 13.50 -7.18
N LEU A 537 20.41 14.03 -6.15
CA LEU A 537 20.88 13.92 -4.76
C LEU A 537 20.80 12.48 -4.23
N PHE A 538 19.81 11.70 -4.64
CA PHE A 538 19.59 10.32 -4.19
C PHE A 538 20.06 9.26 -5.18
N ASP A 539 20.12 9.60 -6.46
CA ASP A 539 20.41 8.64 -7.51
C ASP A 539 21.80 8.04 -7.37
N ASN A 540 21.89 6.74 -7.61
CA ASN A 540 23.12 5.96 -7.48
C ASN A 540 23.76 5.95 -6.08
N LYS A 541 23.09 6.47 -5.03
CA LYS A 541 23.59 6.35 -3.65
C LYS A 541 23.61 4.89 -3.23
N THR A 542 24.77 4.42 -2.79
CA THR A 542 25.01 3.00 -2.50
C THR A 542 24.58 2.65 -1.08
N THR A 543 23.87 1.53 -0.98
CA THR A 543 23.70 0.75 0.24
C THR A 543 24.54 -0.53 0.14
N GLU A 544 24.57 -1.34 1.19
CA GLU A 544 25.20 -2.67 1.15
C GLU A 544 24.49 -3.65 0.20
N TYR A 545 23.24 -3.38 -0.20
CA TYR A 545 22.42 -4.27 -1.04
C TYR A 545 22.30 -3.83 -2.50
N GLY A 546 22.68 -2.59 -2.81
CA GLY A 546 22.53 -2.02 -4.14
C GLY A 546 22.40 -0.50 -4.12
N LYS A 547 22.12 0.07 -5.29
CA LYS A 547 22.02 1.52 -5.50
C LYS A 547 20.57 1.99 -5.39
N CYS A 548 20.36 3.14 -4.75
CA CYS A 548 19.10 3.84 -4.75
C CYS A 548 18.79 4.37 -6.16
N ASN A 549 17.54 4.22 -6.60
CA ASN A 549 17.02 4.83 -7.81
C ASN A 549 16.39 6.18 -7.44
N GLY A 550 17.04 7.28 -7.86
CA GLY A 550 16.58 8.62 -7.50
C GLY A 550 15.26 9.00 -8.19
N THR A 551 15.01 8.46 -9.39
CA THR A 551 13.77 8.70 -10.15
C THR A 551 12.58 8.00 -9.50
N LEU A 552 12.74 6.72 -9.13
CA LEU A 552 11.71 5.94 -8.45
C LEU A 552 11.31 6.59 -7.12
N THR A 553 12.27 7.19 -6.41
CA THR A 553 12.08 7.67 -5.04
C THR A 553 11.77 9.16 -4.90
N VAL A 554 11.65 9.89 -6.01
CA VAL A 554 11.61 11.36 -5.99
C VAL A 554 10.42 11.94 -5.22
N SER A 555 9.24 11.33 -5.29
CA SER A 555 8.05 11.83 -4.57
C SER A 555 8.28 11.82 -3.06
N GLU A 556 8.74 10.68 -2.55
CA GLU A 556 9.04 10.47 -1.13
C GLU A 556 10.22 11.34 -0.67
N ASN A 557 11.25 11.50 -1.50
CA ASN A 557 12.41 12.33 -1.15
C ASN A 557 12.04 13.83 -1.07
N ILE A 558 11.13 14.30 -1.94
CA ILE A 558 10.56 15.66 -1.86
C ILE A 558 9.71 15.80 -0.60
N ALA A 559 8.87 14.80 -0.30
CA ALA A 559 8.00 14.82 0.87
C ALA A 559 8.80 14.81 2.17
N ASP A 560 9.86 14.00 2.25
CA ASP A 560 10.80 14.01 3.37
C ASP A 560 11.53 15.35 3.54
N ALA A 561 11.96 15.98 2.44
CA ALA A 561 12.66 17.26 2.51
C ALA A 561 11.75 18.39 3.03
N GLY A 562 10.50 18.43 2.55
CA GLY A 562 9.47 19.35 3.05
C GLY A 562 9.11 19.06 4.51
N GLY A 563 8.89 17.78 4.83
CA GLY A 563 8.53 17.31 6.16
C GLY A 563 9.58 17.63 7.21
N PHE A 564 10.83 17.27 6.92
CA PHE A 564 11.98 17.55 7.79
C PHE A 564 12.15 19.06 8.02
N SER A 565 12.13 19.88 6.97
CA SER A 565 12.39 21.32 7.09
C SER A 565 11.27 22.08 7.82
N CYS A 566 10.01 21.74 7.56
CA CYS A 566 8.87 22.31 8.28
C CYS A 566 8.87 21.91 9.76
N ALA A 567 9.15 20.63 10.07
CA ALA A 567 9.20 20.16 11.44
C ALA A 567 10.37 20.75 12.23
N LEU A 568 11.53 20.94 11.59
CA LEU A 568 12.68 21.60 12.18
C LEU A 568 12.36 23.06 12.54
N GLU A 569 11.67 23.80 11.67
CA GLU A 569 11.22 25.16 11.93
C GLU A 569 10.25 25.22 13.12
N ALA A 570 9.32 24.25 13.21
CA ALA A 570 8.41 24.16 14.35
C ALA A 570 9.14 23.89 15.67
N ALA A 571 10.19 23.07 15.65
CA ALA A 571 11.03 22.81 16.82
C ALA A 571 11.80 24.08 17.24
N MET A 572 12.37 24.82 16.29
CA MET A 572 13.12 26.06 16.56
C MET A 572 12.25 27.23 17.02
N SER A 573 10.94 27.23 16.70
CA SER A 573 10.03 28.30 17.12
C SER A 573 9.79 28.37 18.64
N ASN A 574 10.31 27.40 19.41
CA ASN A 574 10.24 27.37 20.86
C ASN A 574 11.67 27.29 21.43
N ASP A 575 12.15 28.40 22.01
CA ASP A 575 13.52 28.52 22.53
C ASP A 575 13.86 27.55 23.67
N ALA A 576 12.84 26.94 24.31
CA ALA A 576 13.06 25.93 25.34
C ALA A 576 13.47 24.56 24.78
N ASN A 577 13.39 24.37 23.46
CA ASN A 577 13.74 23.12 22.80
C ASN A 577 15.26 22.97 22.61
N ASP A 578 15.80 21.79 22.94
CA ASP A 578 17.11 21.39 22.43
C ASP A 578 16.95 20.85 21.02
N ILE A 579 17.52 21.54 20.03
CA ILE A 579 17.42 21.12 18.64
C ILE A 579 18.12 19.79 18.37
N LYS A 580 19.07 19.38 19.21
CA LYS A 580 19.72 18.06 19.10
C LYS A 580 18.71 16.93 19.30
N ASP A 581 17.74 17.10 20.21
CA ASP A 581 16.66 16.13 20.42
C ASP A 581 15.84 15.91 19.14
N PHE A 582 15.58 16.99 18.39
CA PHE A 582 14.89 16.90 17.10
C PHE A 582 15.67 16.02 16.11
N PHE A 583 16.95 16.31 15.89
CA PHE A 583 17.78 15.55 14.95
C PHE A 583 17.92 14.08 15.37
N THR A 584 18.18 13.83 16.66
CA THR A 584 18.27 12.47 17.19
C THR A 584 16.95 11.72 17.01
N SER A 585 15.80 12.34 17.34
CA SER A 585 14.48 11.71 17.15
C SER A 585 14.19 11.41 15.67
N PHE A 586 14.51 12.35 14.77
CA PHE A 586 14.39 12.14 13.32
C PHE A 586 15.22 10.94 12.83
N ALA A 587 16.46 10.78 13.31
CA ALA A 587 17.25 9.59 12.97
C ALA A 587 16.67 8.31 13.58
N VAL A 588 16.13 8.36 14.81
CA VAL A 588 15.56 7.19 15.51
C VAL A 588 14.33 6.64 14.79
N ILE A 589 13.43 7.48 14.30
CA ILE A 589 12.22 6.98 13.61
C ILE A 589 12.54 6.19 12.34
N TRP A 590 13.71 6.42 11.73
CA TRP A 590 14.15 5.71 10.53
C TRP A 590 14.91 4.41 10.81
N LYS A 591 15.25 4.09 12.06
CA LYS A 591 16.03 2.87 12.37
C LYS A 591 15.32 1.64 11.78
N SER A 592 16.04 0.94 10.91
CA SER A 592 15.51 -0.18 10.12
C SER A 592 16.62 -1.18 9.80
N LYS A 593 16.28 -2.46 9.83
CA LYS A 593 17.13 -3.59 9.46
C LYS A 593 16.32 -4.57 8.63
N TYR A 594 16.89 -5.03 7.52
CA TYR A 594 16.19 -5.82 6.51
C TYR A 594 16.91 -7.15 6.27
N LYS A 595 16.16 -8.17 5.85
CA LYS A 595 16.73 -9.34 5.19
C LYS A 595 17.31 -8.89 3.84
N PRO A 596 18.45 -9.45 3.39
CA PRO A 596 19.08 -9.04 2.13
C PRO A 596 18.15 -9.11 0.91
N GLU A 597 17.30 -10.12 0.85
CA GLU A 597 16.31 -10.32 -0.21
C GLU A 597 15.29 -9.18 -0.22
N SER A 598 14.71 -8.85 0.94
CA SER A 598 13.79 -7.70 1.06
C SER A 598 14.45 -6.37 0.76
N ALA A 599 15.69 -6.15 1.18
CA ALA A 599 16.38 -4.90 0.86
C ALA A 599 16.56 -4.71 -0.65
N ARG A 600 16.93 -5.77 -1.38
CA ARG A 600 17.04 -5.73 -2.85
C ARG A 600 15.68 -5.58 -3.53
N LEU A 601 14.65 -6.21 -3.00
CA LEU A 601 13.28 -6.06 -3.49
C LEU A 601 12.81 -4.60 -3.36
N LEU A 602 12.99 -3.98 -2.20
CA LEU A 602 12.60 -2.59 -1.97
C LEU A 602 13.37 -1.63 -2.87
N LEU A 603 14.68 -1.84 -3.08
CA LEU A 603 15.47 -1.03 -4.02
C LEU A 603 14.93 -1.06 -5.47
N ALA A 604 14.25 -2.14 -5.86
CA ALA A 604 13.71 -2.30 -7.21
C ALA A 604 12.25 -1.83 -7.35
N THR A 605 11.49 -1.76 -6.25
CA THR A 605 10.02 -1.63 -6.31
C THR A 605 9.42 -0.55 -5.41
N ASP A 606 10.10 -0.16 -4.34
CA ASP A 606 9.57 0.78 -3.36
C ASP A 606 9.88 2.23 -3.78
N VAL A 607 8.87 3.10 -3.69
CA VAL A 607 9.01 4.54 -3.91
C VAL A 607 9.76 5.22 -2.77
N HIS A 608 9.94 4.56 -1.64
CA HIS A 608 10.72 5.13 -0.53
C HIS A 608 12.21 4.82 -0.69
N ALA A 609 13.06 5.84 -0.52
CA ALA A 609 14.50 5.60 -0.43
C ALA A 609 14.84 4.74 0.81
N PRO A 610 15.96 3.99 0.80
CA PRO A 610 16.44 3.25 1.96
C PRO A 610 16.50 4.14 3.22
N ALA A 611 16.04 3.64 4.36
CA ALA A 611 15.81 4.44 5.57
C ALA A 611 17.04 5.23 6.04
N LYS A 612 18.24 4.66 5.91
CA LYS A 612 19.51 5.37 6.20
C LYS A 612 19.71 6.61 5.33
N LEU A 613 19.35 6.52 4.04
CA LEU A 613 19.44 7.64 3.11
C LEU A 613 18.38 8.70 3.43
N ARG A 614 17.14 8.28 3.75
CA ARG A 614 16.08 9.19 4.22
C ARG A 614 16.51 9.97 5.46
N ALA A 615 17.16 9.32 6.43
CA ALA A 615 17.69 9.99 7.61
C ALA A 615 18.85 10.94 7.28
N ASN A 616 19.92 10.44 6.65
CA ASN A 616 21.16 11.20 6.51
C ASN A 616 21.06 12.30 5.45
N ILE A 617 20.51 12.03 4.27
CA ILE A 617 20.52 12.99 3.16
C ILE A 617 19.65 14.21 3.48
N GLN A 618 18.53 14.01 4.19
CA GLN A 618 17.68 15.13 4.58
C GLN A 618 18.36 16.04 5.61
N ILE A 619 19.02 15.44 6.61
CA ILE A 619 19.84 16.17 7.59
C ILE A 619 21.00 16.93 6.91
N GLN A 620 21.64 16.34 5.89
CA GLN A 620 22.70 17.00 5.10
C GLN A 620 22.21 18.27 4.38
N ASN A 621 20.92 18.44 4.15
CA ASN A 621 20.37 19.67 3.56
C ASN A 621 20.16 20.81 4.58
N SER A 622 20.34 20.55 5.89
CA SER A 622 20.11 21.53 6.97
C SER A 622 21.37 22.32 7.36
N ASP A 623 21.25 23.64 7.39
CA ASP A 623 22.31 24.52 7.89
C ASP A 623 22.42 24.44 9.44
N GLU A 624 21.29 24.19 10.08
CA GLU A 624 21.10 24.05 11.53
C GLU A 624 21.80 22.80 12.05
N PHE A 625 21.80 21.71 11.29
CA PHE A 625 22.53 20.48 11.63
C PHE A 625 24.02 20.76 11.82
N TYR A 626 24.63 21.47 10.86
CA TYR A 626 26.05 21.78 10.91
C TYR A 626 26.40 22.65 12.13
N LYS A 627 25.51 23.57 12.52
CA LYS A 627 25.66 24.39 13.73
C LYS A 627 25.50 23.56 15.00
N ALA A 628 24.46 22.73 15.07
CA ALA A 628 24.12 21.94 16.26
C ALA A 628 25.20 20.90 16.61
N PHE A 629 25.83 20.29 15.58
CA PHE A 629 26.82 19.22 15.74
C PHE A 629 28.24 19.62 15.30
N ASN A 630 28.49 20.89 15.00
CA ASN A 630 29.81 21.41 14.62
C ASN A 630 30.47 20.64 13.45
N VAL A 631 29.67 20.25 12.46
CA VAL A 631 30.11 19.50 11.29
C VAL A 631 30.83 20.46 10.32
N LYS A 632 31.99 20.03 9.84
CA LYS A 632 32.92 20.80 9.00
C LYS A 632 32.96 20.24 7.59
N SER A 633 33.53 21.01 6.67
CA SER A 633 33.67 20.60 5.26
C SER A 633 34.54 19.36 5.02
N SER A 634 35.31 18.93 6.02
CA SER A 634 36.10 17.69 5.99
C SER A 634 35.33 16.45 6.42
N ASP A 635 34.17 16.60 7.05
CA ASP A 635 33.38 15.49 7.58
C ASP A 635 32.47 14.88 6.50
N LYS A 636 32.15 13.59 6.61
CA LYS A 636 31.39 12.89 5.55
C LYS A 636 29.92 13.31 5.48
N MET A 637 29.35 13.81 6.58
CA MET A 637 28.01 14.38 6.60
C MET A 637 27.96 15.82 6.04
N TRP A 638 29.05 16.37 5.51
CA TRP A 638 29.03 17.67 4.86
C TRP A 638 28.57 17.58 3.40
N LEU A 639 27.45 18.25 3.08
CA LEU A 639 27.03 18.50 1.71
C LEU A 639 27.37 19.96 1.35
N PRO A 640 28.15 20.24 0.28
CA PRO A 640 28.44 21.60 -0.15
C PRO A 640 27.17 22.43 -0.37
N LYS A 641 27.19 23.71 0.01
CA LYS A 641 26.00 24.58 -0.03
C LYS A 641 25.31 24.62 -1.40
N ASN A 642 26.07 24.56 -2.49
CA ASN A 642 25.56 24.55 -3.87
C ASN A 642 25.00 23.19 -4.33
N LYS A 643 25.15 22.12 -3.53
CA LYS A 643 24.56 20.80 -3.75
C LYS A 643 23.36 20.52 -2.82
N ARG A 644 23.06 21.43 -1.88
CA ARG A 644 21.90 21.30 -1.00
C ARG A 644 20.64 21.65 -1.79
N VAL A 645 19.64 20.79 -1.72
CA VAL A 645 18.36 20.94 -2.41
C VAL A 645 17.35 21.55 -1.44
N LYS A 646 16.79 22.71 -1.80
CA LYS A 646 15.72 23.39 -1.05
C LYS A 646 14.55 23.69 -1.98
N ILE A 647 13.36 23.17 -1.63
CA ILE A 647 12.14 23.30 -2.43
C ILE A 647 11.18 24.29 -1.78
N TRP A 648 10.60 23.94 -0.62
CA TRP A 648 9.54 24.70 0.05
C TRP A 648 10.05 25.76 0.99
#